data_AF-A0A9D1RE53-F1
#
_entry.id   AF-A0A9D1RE53-F1
#
_cell.length_a   1.000
_cell.length_b   1.000
_cell.length_c   1.000
_cell.angle_alpha   90.00
_cell.angle_beta   90.00
_cell.angle_gamma   90.00
#
_symmetry.space_group_name_H-M   'P 1'
#
loop_
_entity.id
_entity.type
_entity.pdbx_description
1 polymer ?
#
loop_
_entity_poly.entity_id
_entity_poly.type
_entity_poly.pdbx_seq_one_letter_code
_entity_poly.pdbx_strand_id
1 'polypeptide(L)'
;MNVRKRFLSVFLSLVLCFVSFFGMFSTSVFAATSGSCGATGSSVSWSYDSGTKTLTITGTGAIRDYSNLQAGSGRVPWYDYREECEYVVIGEGVTRIGDHSFSSMPALQSASMPSTLEEIGERAFMDCTALADCKFPASLKVIEGYAFQNTTSLEDVDFPEGLTTIRELAFNGSGIKEVVFPDSLTSLGMRQGTFGIEYEFGSVFKDCLKLESVTFGTGLTATGINNFEGCTTLREVDFGSSITTISSSSFFGTFITTLVIPETVTTIETLAFANIGTLSHVYIYNSECDINTLLDSDAFNGSQQTVVFHGHSQSTTQAYAEEHSYAFVSIDDCAHSNMYADVTLEATCTTEGSQHIICQDCGALIRTEVIAALGHDFVTDSTVDNTEIDGHTYEYQTCSRCGTENTVTTHSEWVEGYYTINYTREPTCTSTGLGTYSCNICGRNGLVPAVVPALGHTIENYTSISPATCTQDGYQTGVCARCGETVTVTLPATGHSEELISTSTAEDGSHTYNEYRCTTCGAERSECVHNAWVESYYTEDVVSPVSCTSAGSIERTCTVDGCTHVETITQAPLGHEFDGGVVTVEPTCTEAGTTTITCQNCGTSYDLPFPSALGHDYSEDSVLQEPTCTTIGTGQHKCSRCDSSTTYQIPALGHDIENAADYTVTEQPNCTVAGVAAGTCANCGEYVEVEIPSGGHVYDPESRVVVTEPTCEAEGLARETCSVCGAQQEVTIPATGHTYRYDRHTTGSLVSTWLTYKCTVCGAEQDEAQTTVQLSFMLYFNEKREDVTNGYLYDVNYDGYINSRDYAIILQYAG
;
A
#
# COMPACT_ATOMS: atom_id res chain seq x y z
N MET A 1 -12.55 84.17 -62.97
CA MET A 1 -11.65 82.99 -62.88
C MET A 1 -11.19 82.62 -61.46
N ASN A 2 -11.52 83.37 -60.39
CA ASN A 2 -11.01 83.10 -59.03
C ASN A 2 -11.99 82.42 -58.04
N VAL A 3 -13.27 82.22 -58.40
CA VAL A 3 -14.25 81.58 -57.50
C VAL A 3 -14.24 80.04 -57.62
N ARG A 4 -13.96 79.50 -58.81
CA ARG A 4 -13.91 78.04 -59.03
C ARG A 4 -12.69 77.34 -58.42
N LYS A 5 -11.56 78.03 -58.23
CA LYS A 5 -10.36 77.44 -57.60
C LYS A 5 -10.42 77.39 -56.07
N ARG A 6 -11.16 78.31 -55.42
CA ARG A 6 -11.34 78.30 -53.96
C ARG A 6 -12.36 77.26 -53.49
N PHE A 7 -13.42 77.00 -54.26
CA PHE A 7 -14.36 75.92 -53.96
C PHE A 7 -13.72 74.54 -54.11
N LEU A 8 -12.88 74.33 -55.14
CA LEU A 8 -12.24 73.05 -55.37
C LEU A 8 -11.21 72.71 -54.27
N SER A 9 -10.48 73.72 -53.75
CA SER A 9 -9.51 73.50 -52.66
C SER A 9 -10.16 73.23 -51.30
N VAL A 10 -11.29 73.88 -50.99
CA VAL A 10 -12.04 73.64 -49.73
C VAL A 10 -12.77 72.29 -49.79
N PHE A 11 -13.30 71.92 -50.96
CA PHE A 11 -13.91 70.63 -51.17
C PHE A 11 -12.87 69.49 -51.12
N LEU A 12 -11.67 69.68 -51.67
CA LEU A 12 -10.61 68.67 -51.60
C LEU A 12 -10.05 68.49 -50.18
N SER A 13 -9.92 69.57 -49.39
CA SER A 13 -9.51 69.47 -47.97
C SER A 13 -10.60 68.89 -47.07
N LEU A 14 -11.88 69.15 -47.33
CA LEU A 14 -12.99 68.52 -46.60
C LEU A 14 -13.14 67.05 -46.96
N VAL A 15 -12.91 66.66 -48.21
CA VAL A 15 -12.91 65.25 -48.65
C VAL A 15 -11.69 64.51 -48.11
N LEU A 16 -10.49 65.13 -48.05
CA LEU A 16 -9.31 64.51 -47.43
C LEU A 16 -9.40 64.37 -45.90
N CYS A 17 -10.12 65.27 -45.21
CA CYS A 17 -10.46 65.09 -43.78
C CYS A 17 -11.63 64.12 -43.56
N PHE A 18 -12.55 63.97 -44.53
CA PHE A 18 -13.63 62.99 -44.45
C PHE A 18 -13.13 61.57 -44.70
N VAL A 19 -12.16 61.37 -45.61
CA VAL A 19 -11.58 60.05 -45.91
C VAL A 19 -10.65 59.56 -44.78
N SER A 20 -10.05 60.46 -43.99
CA SER A 20 -9.31 60.08 -42.77
C SER A 20 -10.19 59.87 -41.53
N PHE A 21 -11.47 60.29 -41.54
CA PHE A 21 -12.40 60.11 -40.42
C PHE A 21 -13.46 59.01 -40.68
N PHE A 22 -13.78 58.69 -41.94
CA PHE A 22 -14.73 57.63 -42.34
C PHE A 22 -14.08 56.32 -42.80
N GLY A 23 -12.76 56.18 -42.70
CA GLY A 23 -12.07 54.89 -42.79
C GLY A 23 -12.26 54.00 -41.54
N MET A 24 -12.91 54.54 -40.51
CA MET A 24 -13.42 53.77 -39.37
C MET A 24 -14.87 53.42 -39.66
N PHE A 25 -15.29 52.18 -39.39
CA PHE A 25 -16.64 51.64 -39.59
C PHE A 25 -16.95 51.06 -40.99
N SER A 26 -16.03 50.24 -41.51
CA SER A 26 -16.41 49.10 -42.35
C SER A 26 -15.63 47.88 -41.90
N THR A 27 -16.24 47.00 -41.11
CA THR A 27 -15.78 45.63 -40.96
C THR A 27 -16.96 44.70 -40.72
N SER A 28 -17.45 44.05 -41.78
CA SER A 28 -17.72 42.61 -41.67
C SER A 28 -16.35 41.96 -41.44
N VAL A 29 -15.97 41.78 -40.18
CA VAL A 29 -14.66 41.19 -39.82
C VAL A 29 -14.70 39.73 -40.27
N PHE A 30 -14.08 39.40 -41.40
CA PHE A 30 -13.63 38.02 -41.61
C PHE A 30 -12.70 37.70 -40.44
N ALA A 31 -12.91 36.55 -39.77
CA ALA A 31 -11.98 36.07 -38.76
C ALA A 31 -10.57 36.09 -39.36
N ALA A 32 -9.62 36.72 -38.68
CA ALA A 32 -8.25 36.80 -39.17
C ALA A 32 -7.71 35.38 -39.32
N THR A 33 -7.10 35.03 -40.44
CA THR A 33 -6.54 33.67 -40.64
C THR A 33 -5.07 33.58 -40.22
N SER A 34 -4.45 34.71 -39.87
CA SER A 34 -3.10 34.77 -39.31
C SER A 34 -2.86 36.09 -38.57
N GLY A 35 -1.81 36.15 -37.75
CA GLY A 35 -1.42 37.36 -37.05
C GLY A 35 -0.30 37.14 -36.03
N SER A 36 -0.01 38.15 -35.21
CA SER A 36 0.95 38.02 -34.11
C SER A 36 0.25 37.60 -32.82
N CYS A 37 0.89 36.69 -32.07
CA CYS A 37 0.45 36.24 -30.75
C CYS A 37 1.58 36.24 -29.71
N GLY A 38 2.78 36.72 -30.06
CA GLY A 38 3.90 36.76 -29.14
C GLY A 38 3.74 37.76 -28.00
N ALA A 39 4.28 37.44 -26.84
CA ALA A 39 4.48 38.36 -25.73
C ALA A 39 5.47 39.49 -26.09
N THR A 40 5.57 40.51 -25.25
CA THR A 40 6.54 41.60 -25.46
C THR A 40 7.96 41.04 -25.57
N GLY A 41 8.64 41.31 -26.68
CA GLY A 41 9.99 40.79 -26.95
C GLY A 41 10.03 39.43 -27.65
N SER A 42 8.87 38.81 -27.91
CA SER A 42 8.75 37.56 -28.66
C SER A 42 8.29 37.83 -30.10
N SER A 43 8.69 36.97 -31.03
CA SER A 43 8.37 37.07 -32.47
C SER A 43 7.29 36.07 -32.91
N VAL A 44 6.48 35.59 -31.97
CA VAL A 44 5.51 34.52 -32.21
C VAL A 44 4.30 35.02 -33.02
N SER A 45 3.95 34.25 -34.03
CA SER A 45 2.80 34.43 -34.93
C SER A 45 1.97 33.17 -35.01
N TRP A 46 0.73 33.33 -35.47
CA TRP A 46 -0.21 32.24 -35.68
C TRP A 46 -0.78 32.29 -37.08
N SER A 47 -1.21 31.14 -37.57
CA SER A 47 -2.02 30.98 -38.78
C SER A 47 -2.98 29.82 -38.60
N TYR A 48 -4.19 29.94 -39.14
CA TYR A 48 -5.19 28.88 -39.11
C TYR A 48 -5.53 28.43 -40.53
N ASP A 49 -5.41 27.12 -40.76
CA ASP A 49 -5.83 26.45 -41.98
C ASP A 49 -7.18 25.77 -41.72
N SER A 50 -8.27 26.31 -42.28
CA SER A 50 -9.60 25.74 -42.13
C SER A 50 -9.81 24.45 -42.93
N GLY A 51 -8.96 24.17 -43.93
CA GLY A 51 -9.00 22.95 -44.73
C GLY A 51 -8.46 21.75 -43.97
N THR A 52 -7.35 21.93 -43.25
CA THR A 52 -6.79 20.91 -42.35
C THR A 52 -7.28 21.04 -40.92
N LYS A 53 -8.03 22.11 -40.61
CA LYS A 53 -8.49 22.49 -39.26
C LYS A 53 -7.33 22.62 -38.28
N THR A 54 -6.21 23.17 -38.76
CA THR A 54 -4.95 23.25 -38.01
C THR A 54 -4.61 24.70 -37.66
N LEU A 55 -4.45 24.97 -36.37
CA LEU A 55 -3.85 26.19 -35.85
C LEU A 55 -2.34 25.99 -35.71
N THR A 56 -1.56 26.73 -36.48
CA THR A 56 -0.10 26.69 -36.44
C THR A 56 0.43 27.94 -35.73
N ILE A 57 1.28 27.74 -34.72
CA ILE A 57 2.00 28.78 -33.99
C ILE A 57 3.48 28.69 -34.35
N THR A 58 4.10 29.78 -34.76
CA THR A 58 5.51 29.82 -35.22
C THR A 58 6.23 31.03 -34.65
N GLY A 59 7.56 30.96 -34.59
CA GLY A 59 8.41 32.07 -34.14
C GLY A 59 9.13 31.75 -32.84
N THR A 60 9.77 32.77 -32.25
CA THR A 60 10.60 32.59 -31.06
C THR A 60 10.07 33.35 -29.85
N GLY A 61 10.14 32.71 -28.68
CA GLY A 61 9.73 33.27 -27.38
C GLY A 61 8.36 32.79 -26.90
N ALA A 62 7.71 33.58 -26.05
CA ALA A 62 6.45 33.21 -25.41
C ALA A 62 5.24 33.62 -26.26
N ILE A 63 4.20 32.78 -26.27
CA ILE A 63 2.84 33.22 -26.57
C ILE A 63 2.38 34.15 -25.44
N ARG A 64 1.73 35.27 -25.76
CA ARG A 64 1.24 36.22 -24.75
C ARG A 64 0.08 35.62 -23.95
N ASP A 65 -0.14 36.18 -22.77
CA ASP A 65 -1.30 35.83 -21.96
C ASP A 65 -2.59 36.43 -22.51
N TYR A 66 -3.64 35.63 -22.44
CA TYR A 66 -5.01 36.00 -22.78
C TYR A 66 -5.91 35.84 -21.56
N SER A 67 -7.13 36.35 -21.67
CA SER A 67 -8.15 36.25 -20.63
C SER A 67 -9.39 35.53 -21.15
N ASN A 68 -10.26 35.11 -20.23
CA ASN A 68 -11.56 34.51 -20.53
C ASN A 68 -12.58 35.44 -21.21
N LEU A 69 -12.16 36.64 -21.63
CA LEU A 69 -13.02 37.62 -22.25
C LEU A 69 -13.51 37.14 -23.62
N GLN A 70 -14.83 37.22 -23.81
CA GLN A 70 -15.49 36.86 -25.07
C GLN A 70 -15.33 37.95 -26.14
N ALA A 71 -14.79 39.13 -25.77
CA ALA A 71 -14.55 40.26 -26.66
C ALA A 71 -13.41 41.17 -26.15
N GLY A 72 -12.74 41.87 -27.06
CA GLY A 72 -11.69 42.85 -26.74
C GLY A 72 -10.26 42.31 -26.84
N SER A 73 -9.27 43.11 -26.39
CA SER A 73 -7.84 42.83 -26.57
C SER A 73 -7.27 41.68 -25.73
N GLY A 74 -8.06 41.13 -24.81
CA GLY A 74 -7.70 39.94 -24.03
C GLY A 74 -8.13 38.62 -24.67
N ARG A 75 -8.87 38.66 -25.79
CA ARG A 75 -9.34 37.47 -26.52
C ARG A 75 -8.21 36.86 -27.35
N VAL A 76 -8.14 35.53 -27.42
CA VAL A 76 -7.23 34.84 -28.35
C VAL A 76 -7.57 35.18 -29.81
N PRO A 77 -6.56 35.37 -30.69
CA PRO A 77 -6.81 35.76 -32.08
C PRO A 77 -7.61 34.73 -32.89
N TRP A 78 -7.48 33.44 -32.55
CA TRP A 78 -8.15 32.31 -33.19
C TRP A 78 -9.46 31.90 -32.50
N TYR A 79 -10.04 32.77 -31.67
CA TYR A 79 -11.24 32.43 -30.89
C TYR A 79 -12.39 31.93 -31.78
N ASP A 80 -12.54 32.51 -32.97
CA ASP A 80 -13.63 32.18 -33.90
C ASP A 80 -13.52 30.75 -34.47
N TYR A 81 -12.35 30.11 -34.34
CA TYR A 81 -12.08 28.76 -34.86
C TYR A 81 -12.17 27.66 -33.78
N ARG A 82 -12.46 28.00 -32.52
CA ARG A 82 -12.40 27.03 -31.41
C ARG A 82 -13.34 25.85 -31.55
N GLU A 83 -14.49 26.04 -32.21
CA GLU A 83 -15.49 25.00 -32.43
C GLU A 83 -15.12 24.01 -33.54
N GLU A 84 -14.13 24.32 -34.39
CA GLU A 84 -13.77 23.52 -35.56
C GLU A 84 -12.30 23.12 -35.63
N CYS A 85 -11.40 23.80 -34.92
CA CYS A 85 -9.98 23.50 -34.91
C CYS A 85 -9.72 22.14 -34.25
N GLU A 86 -9.15 21.21 -35.02
CA GLU A 86 -8.86 19.83 -34.58
C GLU A 86 -7.38 19.64 -34.20
N TYR A 87 -6.48 20.47 -34.72
CA TYR A 87 -5.03 20.31 -34.53
C TYR A 87 -4.37 21.63 -34.15
N VAL A 88 -3.52 21.61 -33.14
CA VAL A 88 -2.62 22.72 -32.79
C VAL A 88 -1.17 22.26 -33.02
N VAL A 89 -0.41 23.03 -33.79
CA VAL A 89 1.02 22.78 -34.01
C VAL A 89 1.82 23.97 -33.51
N ILE A 90 2.56 23.77 -32.41
CA ILE A 90 3.41 24.81 -31.83
C ILE A 90 4.85 24.54 -32.29
N GLY A 91 5.36 25.43 -33.13
CA GLY A 91 6.66 25.29 -33.77
C GLY A 91 7.84 25.56 -32.85
N GLU A 92 8.99 25.02 -33.23
CA GLU A 92 10.27 25.18 -32.53
C GLU A 92 10.63 26.65 -32.28
N GLY A 93 11.21 26.91 -31.11
CA GLY A 93 11.58 28.25 -30.66
C GLY A 93 10.53 28.91 -29.75
N VAL A 94 9.31 28.38 -29.70
CA VAL A 94 8.31 28.80 -28.70
C VAL A 94 8.69 28.23 -27.34
N THR A 95 8.79 29.09 -26.33
CA THR A 95 9.28 28.74 -24.99
C THR A 95 8.19 28.67 -23.94
N ARG A 96 7.02 29.27 -24.19
CA ARG A 96 5.88 29.31 -23.26
C ARG A 96 4.55 29.41 -23.99
N ILE A 97 3.56 28.65 -23.54
CA ILE A 97 2.16 28.82 -23.92
C ILE A 97 1.52 29.81 -22.96
N GLY A 98 0.88 30.85 -23.49
CA GLY A 98 0.26 31.91 -22.70
C GLY A 98 -1.05 31.48 -22.06
N ASP A 99 -1.47 32.20 -21.02
CA ASP A 99 -2.71 31.90 -20.32
C ASP A 99 -3.91 31.92 -21.28
N HIS A 100 -4.85 30.99 -21.08
CA HIS A 100 -6.06 30.82 -21.89
C HIS A 100 -5.86 30.59 -23.41
N SER A 101 -4.63 30.33 -23.89
CA SER A 101 -4.30 30.27 -25.33
C SER A 101 -5.22 29.35 -26.15
N PHE A 102 -5.51 28.16 -25.67
CA PHE A 102 -6.32 27.16 -26.36
C PHE A 102 -7.56 26.75 -25.54
N SER A 103 -7.97 27.60 -24.59
CA SER A 103 -9.09 27.30 -23.70
C SER A 103 -10.43 27.18 -24.45
N SER A 104 -11.21 26.17 -24.05
CA SER A 104 -12.49 25.73 -24.61
C SER A 104 -12.45 25.59 -26.13
N MET A 105 -11.53 24.75 -26.60
CA MET A 105 -11.50 24.24 -27.98
C MET A 105 -12.07 22.82 -28.02
N PRO A 106 -13.40 22.64 -28.06
CA PRO A 106 -14.02 21.32 -27.91
C PRO A 106 -13.72 20.35 -29.07
N ALA A 107 -13.29 20.85 -30.23
CA ALA A 107 -12.91 20.03 -31.38
C ALA A 107 -11.43 19.64 -31.39
N LEU A 108 -10.60 20.24 -30.52
CA LEU A 108 -9.15 20.04 -30.53
C LEU A 108 -8.79 18.61 -30.11
N GLN A 109 -8.23 17.84 -31.03
CA GLN A 109 -7.85 16.43 -30.84
C GLN A 109 -6.37 16.25 -30.52
N SER A 110 -5.49 17.07 -31.10
CA SER A 110 -4.04 16.96 -30.94
C SER A 110 -3.36 18.33 -30.79
N ALA A 111 -2.40 18.42 -29.87
CA ALA A 111 -1.53 19.56 -29.67
C ALA A 111 -0.06 19.11 -29.72
N SER A 112 0.65 19.47 -30.79
CA SER A 112 2.08 19.21 -30.94
C SER A 112 2.90 20.29 -30.23
N MET A 113 3.74 19.88 -29.28
CA MET A 113 4.61 20.75 -28.49
C MET A 113 6.04 20.78 -29.05
N PRO A 114 6.75 21.92 -29.03
CA PRO A 114 8.13 22.00 -29.47
C PRO A 114 9.09 21.57 -28.38
N SER A 115 10.30 21.15 -28.77
CA SER A 115 11.38 20.76 -27.86
C SER A 115 11.92 21.89 -26.97
N THR A 116 11.53 23.14 -27.27
CA THR A 116 11.93 24.35 -26.53
C THR A 116 10.91 24.82 -25.49
N LEU A 117 9.76 24.17 -25.37
CA LEU A 117 8.69 24.62 -24.48
C LEU A 117 9.05 24.36 -23.01
N GLU A 118 9.10 25.42 -22.20
CA GLU A 118 9.44 25.32 -20.77
C GLU A 118 8.22 25.46 -19.85
N GLU A 119 7.14 26.11 -20.31
CA GLU A 119 5.99 26.43 -19.46
C GLU A 119 4.66 26.41 -20.23
N ILE A 120 3.63 25.85 -19.59
CA ILE A 120 2.24 25.88 -20.06
C ILE A 120 1.43 26.77 -19.11
N GLY A 121 0.88 27.87 -19.62
CA GLY A 121 0.19 28.90 -18.85
C GLY A 121 -1.18 28.52 -18.28
N GLU A 122 -1.72 29.41 -17.45
CA GLU A 122 -2.95 29.16 -16.68
C GLU A 122 -4.13 28.95 -17.64
N ARG A 123 -4.92 27.89 -17.46
CA ARG A 123 -6.06 27.52 -18.34
C ARG A 123 -5.70 27.32 -19.82
N ALA A 124 -4.44 27.07 -20.16
CA ALA A 124 -4.00 27.00 -21.56
C ALA A 124 -4.85 26.04 -22.44
N PHE A 125 -5.21 24.86 -21.94
CA PHE A 125 -6.01 23.82 -22.60
C PHE A 125 -7.28 23.45 -21.82
N MET A 126 -7.74 24.32 -20.90
CA MET A 126 -8.96 24.09 -20.14
C MET A 126 -10.16 23.82 -21.07
N ASP A 127 -10.99 22.82 -20.75
CA ASP A 127 -12.17 22.39 -21.51
C ASP A 127 -11.89 21.94 -22.96
N CYS A 128 -10.66 21.52 -23.29
CA CYS A 128 -10.35 20.82 -24.55
C CYS A 128 -10.75 19.34 -24.43
N THR A 129 -12.05 19.08 -24.41
CA THR A 129 -12.61 17.76 -24.08
C THR A 129 -12.24 16.67 -25.09
N ALA A 130 -11.92 17.02 -26.34
CA ALA A 130 -11.48 16.08 -27.38
C ALA A 130 -9.96 15.85 -27.42
N LEU A 131 -9.16 16.59 -26.63
CA LEU A 131 -7.70 16.54 -26.72
C LEU A 131 -7.23 15.19 -26.20
N ALA A 132 -6.71 14.36 -27.10
CA ALA A 132 -6.24 13.01 -26.79
C ALA A 132 -4.72 12.86 -26.99
N ASP A 133 -4.15 13.60 -27.94
CA ASP A 133 -2.72 13.54 -28.27
C ASP A 133 -2.02 14.84 -27.87
N CYS A 134 -1.33 14.82 -26.74
CA CYS A 134 -0.59 15.97 -26.21
C CYS A 134 0.65 15.48 -25.46
N LYS A 135 1.77 15.33 -26.17
CA LYS A 135 3.04 14.87 -25.59
C LYS A 135 3.84 16.04 -25.02
N PHE A 136 4.32 15.88 -23.79
CA PHE A 136 5.11 16.89 -23.11
C PHE A 136 6.59 16.78 -23.51
N PRO A 137 7.25 17.91 -23.86
CA PRO A 137 8.66 17.90 -24.23
C PRO A 137 9.55 17.82 -22.99
N ALA A 138 10.74 17.23 -23.13
CA ALA A 138 11.71 17.09 -22.04
C ALA A 138 12.17 18.43 -21.41
N SER A 139 11.98 19.55 -22.10
CA SER A 139 12.29 20.90 -21.60
C SER A 139 11.24 21.46 -20.64
N LEU A 140 10.06 20.83 -20.53
CA LEU A 140 8.92 21.35 -19.76
C LEU A 140 9.24 21.35 -18.26
N LYS A 141 9.13 22.52 -17.63
CA LYS A 141 9.42 22.73 -16.20
C LYS A 141 8.18 23.02 -15.38
N VAL A 142 7.21 23.71 -15.96
CA VAL A 142 6.04 24.25 -15.23
C VAL A 142 4.74 24.02 -15.99
N ILE A 143 3.75 23.47 -15.28
CA ILE A 143 2.35 23.42 -15.70
C ILE A 143 1.54 24.29 -14.73
N GLU A 144 1.02 25.40 -15.23
CA GLU A 144 0.28 26.39 -14.45
C GLU A 144 -1.16 25.94 -14.14
N GLY A 145 -1.84 26.71 -13.28
CA GLY A 145 -3.13 26.33 -12.72
C GLY A 145 -4.17 26.08 -13.81
N TYR A 146 -5.04 25.09 -13.61
CA TYR A 146 -6.14 24.76 -14.52
C TYR A 146 -5.72 24.42 -15.97
N ALA A 147 -4.43 24.24 -16.27
CA ALA A 147 -3.92 24.17 -17.64
C ALA A 147 -4.62 23.12 -18.51
N PHE A 148 -4.92 21.94 -17.97
CA PHE A 148 -5.58 20.81 -18.62
C PHE A 148 -6.89 20.41 -17.93
N GLN A 149 -7.56 21.35 -17.24
CA GLN A 149 -8.86 21.08 -16.61
C GLN A 149 -9.88 20.60 -17.65
N ASN A 150 -10.65 19.56 -17.32
CA ASN A 150 -11.69 18.94 -18.15
C ASN A 150 -11.21 18.43 -19.52
N THR A 151 -9.94 18.04 -19.65
CA THR A 151 -9.40 17.36 -20.85
C THR A 151 -9.72 15.86 -20.80
N THR A 152 -11.00 15.52 -20.91
CA THR A 152 -11.54 14.16 -20.63
C THR A 152 -11.07 13.06 -21.60
N SER A 153 -10.50 13.43 -22.75
CA SER A 153 -9.89 12.51 -23.72
C SER A 153 -8.38 12.36 -23.56
N LEU A 154 -7.72 13.15 -22.70
CA LEU A 154 -6.28 13.08 -22.48
C LEU A 154 -6.00 11.97 -21.48
N GLU A 155 -5.72 10.76 -21.99
CA GLU A 155 -5.59 9.56 -21.16
C GLU A 155 -4.15 9.21 -20.79
N ASP A 156 -3.19 9.56 -21.65
CA ASP A 156 -1.78 9.16 -21.56
C ASP A 156 -0.88 10.40 -21.53
N VAL A 157 -0.32 10.67 -20.35
CA VAL A 157 0.55 11.81 -20.08
C VAL A 157 1.85 11.29 -19.48
N ASP A 158 2.95 11.55 -20.18
CA ASP A 158 4.30 11.29 -19.69
C ASP A 158 4.86 12.60 -19.11
N PHE A 159 5.09 12.63 -17.80
CA PHE A 159 5.65 13.80 -17.12
C PHE A 159 7.18 13.74 -17.21
N PRO A 160 7.82 14.68 -17.93
CA PRO A 160 9.24 14.58 -18.23
C PRO A 160 10.13 14.81 -17.00
N GLU A 161 11.26 14.10 -16.95
CA GLU A 161 12.35 14.43 -16.06
C GLU A 161 12.86 15.86 -16.33
N GLY A 162 12.79 16.72 -15.33
CA GLY A 162 12.99 18.17 -15.44
C GLY A 162 11.75 18.99 -15.10
N LEU A 163 10.55 18.38 -15.08
CA LEU A 163 9.33 19.01 -14.59
C LEU A 163 9.43 19.26 -13.08
N THR A 164 9.35 20.52 -12.66
CA THR A 164 9.53 20.92 -11.25
C THR A 164 8.23 21.31 -10.55
N THR A 165 7.22 21.76 -11.32
CA THR A 165 6.00 22.35 -10.77
C THR A 165 4.75 21.97 -11.56
N ILE A 166 3.72 21.49 -10.85
CA ILE A 166 2.35 21.37 -11.33
C ILE A 166 1.43 22.13 -10.37
N ARG A 167 0.73 23.16 -10.85
CA ARG A 167 -0.10 24.05 -10.03
C ARG A 167 -1.52 23.54 -9.81
N GLU A 168 -2.29 24.29 -9.02
CA GLU A 168 -3.62 23.90 -8.58
C GLU A 168 -4.57 23.58 -9.74
N LEU A 169 -5.38 22.54 -9.57
CA LEU A 169 -6.42 22.14 -10.54
C LEU A 169 -5.92 21.88 -11.97
N ALA A 170 -4.60 21.76 -12.20
CA ALA A 170 -4.02 21.65 -13.54
C ALA A 170 -4.62 20.51 -14.38
N PHE A 171 -4.96 19.38 -13.77
CA PHE A 171 -5.54 18.21 -14.44
C PHE A 171 -6.92 17.83 -13.90
N ASN A 172 -7.62 18.75 -13.22
CA ASN A 172 -8.92 18.48 -12.62
C ASN A 172 -9.93 18.04 -13.69
N GLY A 173 -10.60 16.90 -13.49
CA GLY A 173 -11.54 16.34 -14.45
C GLY A 173 -10.93 15.82 -15.75
N SER A 174 -9.61 15.64 -15.81
CA SER A 174 -8.95 15.08 -17.00
C SER A 174 -9.21 13.58 -17.17
N GLY A 175 -8.90 13.07 -18.36
CA GLY A 175 -9.05 11.65 -18.72
C GLY A 175 -7.89 10.75 -18.30
N ILE A 176 -6.91 11.26 -17.57
CA ILE A 176 -5.63 10.58 -17.29
C ILE A 176 -5.88 9.26 -16.58
N LYS A 177 -5.20 8.19 -17.04
CA LYS A 177 -5.32 6.84 -16.48
C LYS A 177 -4.24 6.47 -15.48
N GLU A 178 -3.05 7.04 -15.65
CA GLU A 178 -1.88 6.72 -14.83
C GLU A 178 -1.07 8.00 -14.64
N VAL A 179 -0.55 8.17 -13.43
CA VAL A 179 0.34 9.29 -13.09
C VAL A 179 1.62 8.72 -12.50
N VAL A 180 2.73 8.94 -13.20
CA VAL A 180 4.08 8.70 -12.69
C VAL A 180 4.74 10.06 -12.53
N PHE A 181 4.95 10.50 -11.28
CA PHE A 181 5.63 11.76 -11.03
C PHE A 181 7.15 11.58 -11.17
N PRO A 182 7.84 12.47 -11.91
CA PRO A 182 9.30 12.40 -12.07
C PRO A 182 10.00 12.80 -10.77
N ASP A 183 11.25 12.36 -10.62
CA ASP A 183 12.07 12.67 -9.45
C ASP A 183 12.35 14.18 -9.29
N SER A 184 12.30 14.92 -10.40
CA SER A 184 12.47 16.37 -10.42
C SER A 184 11.30 17.18 -9.86
N LEU A 185 10.13 16.57 -9.64
CA LEU A 185 8.92 17.30 -9.25
C LEU A 185 8.98 17.68 -7.76
N THR A 186 9.02 18.99 -7.47
CA THR A 186 9.19 19.50 -6.09
C THR A 186 7.98 20.28 -5.57
N SER A 187 7.04 20.65 -6.44
CA SER A 187 5.86 21.44 -6.08
C SER A 187 4.61 20.93 -6.78
N LEU A 188 3.59 20.55 -6.00
CA LEU A 188 2.33 19.98 -6.49
C LEU A 188 1.14 20.72 -5.85
N GLY A 189 0.29 21.34 -6.67
CA GLY A 189 -0.96 21.96 -6.22
C GLY A 189 -0.81 23.30 -5.51
N MET A 190 0.34 23.96 -5.63
CA MET A 190 0.59 25.26 -5.01
C MET A 190 0.01 26.39 -5.85
N ARG A 191 -0.85 27.20 -5.23
CA ARG A 191 -1.41 28.38 -5.86
C ARG A 191 -0.53 29.59 -5.60
N GLN A 192 -0.20 30.33 -6.66
CA GLN A 192 0.49 31.61 -6.50
C GLN A 192 -0.50 32.69 -6.04
N GLY A 193 -0.34 33.14 -4.80
CA GLY A 193 -1.12 34.24 -4.24
C GLY A 193 -0.60 35.62 -4.63
N THR A 194 -1.38 36.64 -4.29
CA THR A 194 -0.96 38.04 -4.41
C THR A 194 0.35 38.27 -3.62
N PHE A 195 1.28 39.03 -4.20
CA PHE A 195 2.61 39.32 -3.62
C PHE A 195 3.58 38.13 -3.59
N GLY A 196 3.33 37.06 -4.37
CA GLY A 196 4.26 35.93 -4.49
C GLY A 196 4.25 34.98 -3.29
N ILE A 197 3.21 35.05 -2.46
CA ILE A 197 3.00 34.11 -1.36
C ILE A 197 2.29 32.90 -1.93
N GLU A 198 2.94 31.75 -1.92
CA GLU A 198 2.31 30.49 -2.31
C GLU A 198 1.57 29.89 -1.12
N TYR A 199 0.40 29.34 -1.38
CA TYR A 199 -0.35 28.56 -0.41
C TYR A 199 -0.87 27.29 -1.07
N GLU A 200 -0.94 26.24 -0.27
CA GLU A 200 -1.44 24.95 -0.73
C GLU A 200 -2.94 25.05 -1.02
N PHE A 201 -3.32 24.69 -2.23
CA PHE A 201 -4.71 24.62 -2.66
C PHE A 201 -5.04 23.21 -3.15
N GLY A 202 -4.10 22.62 -3.89
CA GLY A 202 -4.16 21.23 -4.31
C GLY A 202 -5.15 20.96 -5.43
N SER A 203 -5.88 19.85 -5.33
CA SER A 203 -6.90 19.40 -6.30
C SER A 203 -6.36 19.18 -7.72
N VAL A 204 -5.08 18.88 -7.88
CA VAL A 204 -4.43 18.80 -9.20
C VAL A 204 -5.11 17.78 -10.12
N PHE A 205 -5.39 16.58 -9.61
CA PHE A 205 -6.05 15.48 -10.33
C PHE A 205 -7.46 15.19 -9.80
N LYS A 206 -8.08 16.14 -9.11
CA LYS A 206 -9.43 15.97 -8.58
C LYS A 206 -10.40 15.57 -9.70
N ASP A 207 -11.30 14.63 -9.44
CA ASP A 207 -12.31 14.10 -10.37
C ASP A 207 -11.71 13.51 -11.67
N CYS A 208 -10.46 13.03 -11.66
CA CYS A 208 -9.92 12.21 -12.76
C CYS A 208 -10.56 10.81 -12.73
N LEU A 209 -11.76 10.68 -13.30
CA LEU A 209 -12.60 9.48 -13.19
C LEU A 209 -12.03 8.24 -13.90
N LYS A 210 -10.94 8.36 -14.66
CA LYS A 210 -10.25 7.26 -15.33
C LYS A 210 -8.92 6.89 -14.68
N LEU A 211 -8.47 7.63 -13.66
CA LEU A 211 -7.16 7.44 -13.02
C LEU A 211 -7.16 6.14 -12.19
N GLU A 212 -6.31 5.19 -12.55
CA GLU A 212 -6.24 3.86 -11.93
C GLU A 212 -5.04 3.70 -10.99
N SER A 213 -3.91 4.34 -11.30
CA SER A 213 -2.66 4.26 -10.53
C SER A 213 -1.95 5.61 -10.39
N VAL A 214 -1.25 5.77 -9.26
CA VAL A 214 -0.38 6.92 -8.98
C VAL A 214 0.95 6.42 -8.39
N THR A 215 2.07 6.89 -8.94
CA THR A 215 3.43 6.63 -8.43
C THR A 215 4.13 7.94 -8.13
N PHE A 216 4.60 8.09 -6.89
CA PHE A 216 5.35 9.26 -6.44
C PHE A 216 6.86 9.07 -6.64
N GLY A 217 7.48 10.02 -7.35
CA GLY A 217 8.94 10.15 -7.41
C GLY A 217 9.53 10.71 -6.12
N THR A 218 10.85 10.90 -6.10
CA THR A 218 11.60 11.26 -4.89
C THR A 218 11.60 12.76 -4.54
N GLY A 219 11.10 13.63 -5.43
CA GLY A 219 11.12 15.10 -5.26
C GLY A 219 10.03 15.67 -4.33
N LEU A 220 8.93 14.95 -4.11
CA LEU A 220 7.82 15.37 -3.26
C LEU A 220 7.92 14.77 -1.85
N THR A 221 7.52 15.55 -0.84
CA THR A 221 7.43 15.09 0.56
C THR A 221 5.99 14.91 1.05
N ALA A 222 5.00 15.39 0.29
CA ALA A 222 3.59 15.30 0.64
C ALA A 222 2.74 15.00 -0.60
N THR A 223 1.60 14.33 -0.39
CA THR A 223 0.69 13.96 -1.48
C THR A 223 -0.16 15.14 -1.99
N GLY A 224 -0.25 16.20 -1.20
CA GLY A 224 -0.93 17.45 -1.49
C GLY A 224 -2.46 17.41 -1.30
N ILE A 225 -3.03 18.52 -0.84
CA ILE A 225 -4.45 18.65 -0.46
C ILE A 225 -5.39 18.28 -1.63
N ASN A 226 -6.41 17.46 -1.39
CA ASN A 226 -7.46 17.11 -2.36
C ASN A 226 -6.96 16.54 -3.72
N ASN A 227 -5.68 16.19 -3.87
CA ASN A 227 -5.09 16.03 -5.20
C ASN A 227 -5.73 14.92 -6.03
N PHE A 228 -6.22 13.86 -5.39
CA PHE A 228 -6.90 12.73 -6.03
C PHE A 228 -8.34 12.58 -5.51
N GLU A 229 -8.93 13.64 -4.94
CA GLU A 229 -10.32 13.65 -4.48
C GLU A 229 -11.25 13.25 -5.64
N GLY A 230 -12.17 12.33 -5.40
CA GLY A 230 -13.16 11.92 -6.40
C GLY A 230 -12.62 11.05 -7.54
N CYS A 231 -11.36 10.60 -7.48
CA CYS A 231 -10.80 9.63 -8.43
C CYS A 231 -11.38 8.22 -8.18
N THR A 232 -12.65 8.03 -8.56
CA THR A 232 -13.45 6.83 -8.28
C THR A 232 -12.99 5.53 -8.96
N THR A 233 -11.90 5.56 -9.73
CA THR A 233 -11.25 4.38 -10.33
C THR A 233 -9.85 4.11 -9.75
N LEU A 234 -9.33 5.02 -8.93
CA LEU A 234 -7.99 4.92 -8.36
C LEU A 234 -7.95 3.79 -7.35
N ARG A 235 -7.10 2.80 -7.63
CA ARG A 235 -7.00 1.55 -6.85
C ARG A 235 -5.59 1.25 -6.34
N GLU A 236 -4.58 1.87 -6.94
CA GLU A 236 -3.16 1.63 -6.65
C GLU A 236 -2.43 2.95 -6.42
N VAL A 237 -1.67 3.03 -5.34
CA VAL A 237 -0.85 4.19 -4.99
C VAL A 237 0.50 3.68 -4.48
N ASP A 238 1.57 4.11 -5.13
CA ASP A 238 2.95 3.94 -4.67
C ASP A 238 3.46 5.28 -4.14
N PHE A 239 3.59 5.38 -2.82
CA PHE A 239 4.06 6.59 -2.13
C PHE A 239 5.55 6.87 -2.32
N GLY A 240 6.33 5.94 -2.89
CA GLY A 240 7.77 6.09 -3.04
C GLY A 240 8.50 6.22 -1.68
N SER A 241 9.76 6.67 -1.73
CA SER A 241 10.62 6.75 -0.53
C SER A 241 10.68 8.11 0.15
N SER A 242 10.10 9.16 -0.46
CA SER A 242 10.24 10.55 0.01
C SER A 242 9.00 11.12 0.68
N ILE A 243 7.83 10.51 0.47
CA ILE A 243 6.58 10.98 1.04
C ILE A 243 6.57 10.73 2.56
N THR A 244 6.41 11.81 3.31
CA THR A 244 6.28 11.83 4.77
C THR A 244 4.88 12.20 5.24
N THR A 245 4.12 12.91 4.41
CA THR A 245 2.78 13.42 4.76
C THR A 245 1.75 13.03 3.72
N ILE A 246 0.68 12.38 4.18
CA ILE A 246 -0.53 12.17 3.38
C ILE A 246 -1.49 13.31 3.71
N SER A 247 -1.60 14.24 2.77
CA SER A 247 -2.30 15.52 2.97
C SER A 247 -3.82 15.37 3.04
N SER A 248 -4.46 16.41 3.57
CA SER A 248 -5.89 16.45 3.82
C SER A 248 -6.71 16.13 2.56
N SER A 249 -7.67 15.22 2.69
CA SER A 249 -8.57 14.78 1.60
C SER A 249 -7.89 14.30 0.31
N SER A 250 -6.58 13.98 0.34
CA SER A 250 -5.82 13.68 -0.88
C SER A 250 -6.41 12.50 -1.67
N PHE A 251 -6.96 11.48 -1.01
CA PHE A 251 -7.59 10.29 -1.61
C PHE A 251 -9.07 10.14 -1.24
N PHE A 252 -9.73 11.24 -0.89
CA PHE A 252 -11.15 11.24 -0.54
C PHE A 252 -12.01 10.68 -1.69
N GLY A 253 -12.89 9.72 -1.39
CA GLY A 253 -13.83 9.16 -2.37
C GLY A 253 -13.18 8.36 -3.49
N THR A 254 -11.96 7.84 -3.28
CA THR A 254 -11.28 6.94 -4.22
C THR A 254 -11.82 5.50 -4.11
N PHE A 255 -11.22 4.56 -4.84
CA PHE A 255 -11.68 3.16 -4.93
C PHE A 255 -10.64 2.14 -4.44
N ILE A 256 -9.67 2.60 -3.64
CA ILE A 256 -8.59 1.78 -3.08
C ILE A 256 -9.17 0.67 -2.20
N THR A 257 -8.68 -0.56 -2.39
CA THR A 257 -9.15 -1.74 -1.61
C THR A 257 -8.19 -2.10 -0.48
N THR A 258 -6.90 -2.05 -0.75
CA THR A 258 -5.80 -2.28 0.18
C THR A 258 -4.86 -1.09 0.11
N LEU A 259 -4.62 -0.46 1.25
CA LEU A 259 -3.71 0.67 1.37
C LEU A 259 -2.44 0.22 2.08
N VAL A 260 -1.27 0.54 1.50
CA VAL A 260 0.04 0.25 2.07
C VAL A 260 0.76 1.56 2.32
N ILE A 261 0.86 1.94 3.59
CA ILE A 261 1.49 3.19 4.04
C ILE A 261 2.91 2.86 4.56
N PRO A 262 3.98 3.31 3.88
CA PRO A 262 5.35 2.95 4.23
C PRO A 262 5.84 3.62 5.52
N GLU A 263 6.96 3.13 6.06
CA GLU A 263 7.61 3.66 7.26
C GLU A 263 7.93 5.16 7.18
N THR A 264 8.16 5.67 5.96
CA THR A 264 8.52 7.07 5.72
C THR A 264 7.38 8.03 6.06
N VAL A 265 6.12 7.58 6.01
CA VAL A 265 4.96 8.40 6.30
C VAL A 265 4.82 8.58 7.81
N THR A 266 5.00 9.81 8.27
CA THR A 266 4.89 10.20 9.67
C THR A 266 3.54 10.81 10.01
N THR A 267 2.75 11.22 9.01
CA THR A 267 1.50 11.97 9.24
C THR A 267 0.43 11.65 8.19
N ILE A 268 -0.78 11.40 8.65
CA ILE A 268 -2.01 11.27 7.84
C ILE A 268 -3.02 12.33 8.32
N GLU A 269 -3.29 13.29 7.46
CA GLU A 269 -4.14 14.42 7.78
C GLU A 269 -5.64 14.13 7.62
N THR A 270 -6.46 15.12 7.98
CA THR A 270 -7.92 15.00 8.01
C THR A 270 -8.52 14.55 6.68
N LEU A 271 -9.48 13.63 6.75
CA LEU A 271 -10.24 13.09 5.61
C LEU A 271 -9.40 12.48 4.47
N ALA A 272 -8.08 12.26 4.67
CA ALA A 272 -7.16 11.80 3.62
C ALA A 272 -7.70 10.58 2.85
N PHE A 273 -8.37 9.66 3.53
CA PHE A 273 -8.94 8.42 3.01
C PHE A 273 -10.44 8.29 3.32
N ALA A 274 -11.14 9.41 3.47
CA ALA A 274 -12.56 9.39 3.78
C ALA A 274 -13.40 8.98 2.56
N ASN A 275 -14.57 8.37 2.81
CA ASN A 275 -15.54 7.88 1.83
C ASN A 275 -15.00 6.87 0.81
N ILE A 276 -14.00 6.07 1.19
CA ILE A 276 -13.53 4.95 0.36
C ILE A 276 -14.39 3.73 0.68
N GLY A 277 -15.46 3.56 -0.10
CA GLY A 277 -16.43 2.48 0.11
C GLY A 277 -15.88 1.06 -0.14
N THR A 278 -14.71 0.92 -0.77
CA THR A 278 -14.06 -0.36 -1.09
C THR A 278 -12.90 -0.72 -0.17
N LEU A 279 -12.50 0.18 0.74
CA LEU A 279 -11.37 -0.03 1.62
C LEU A 279 -11.65 -1.22 2.56
N SER A 280 -10.71 -2.15 2.61
CA SER A 280 -10.82 -3.38 3.39
C SER A 280 -9.63 -3.63 4.30
N HIS A 281 -8.42 -3.29 3.82
CA HIS A 281 -7.18 -3.45 4.56
C HIS A 281 -6.34 -2.17 4.51
N VAL A 282 -5.81 -1.75 5.65
CA VAL A 282 -4.87 -0.63 5.77
C VAL A 282 -3.64 -1.14 6.51
N TYR A 283 -2.48 -1.12 5.85
CA TYR A 283 -1.18 -1.42 6.45
C TYR A 283 -0.45 -0.13 6.73
N ILE A 284 -0.06 0.11 7.98
CA ILE A 284 0.73 1.27 8.39
C ILE A 284 1.98 0.76 9.08
N TYR A 285 3.13 0.95 8.43
CA TYR A 285 4.40 0.47 8.95
C TYR A 285 4.99 1.40 10.00
N ASN A 286 4.83 2.72 9.87
CA ASN A 286 5.34 3.64 10.88
C ASN A 286 4.56 3.55 12.20
N SER A 287 5.23 3.05 13.25
CA SER A 287 4.66 2.87 14.60
C SER A 287 4.24 4.18 15.29
N GLU A 288 4.81 5.32 14.87
CA GLU A 288 4.56 6.66 15.41
C GLU A 288 3.85 7.58 14.38
N CYS A 289 3.16 7.00 13.40
CA CYS A 289 2.40 7.76 12.40
C CYS A 289 1.27 8.57 13.07
N ASP A 290 1.32 9.89 12.99
CA ASP A 290 0.26 10.76 13.53
C ASP A 290 -0.98 10.71 12.61
N ILE A 291 -2.08 10.18 13.12
CA ILE A 291 -3.35 10.05 12.39
C ILE A 291 -4.32 11.06 13.00
N ASN A 292 -4.95 11.90 12.16
CA ASN A 292 -5.99 12.85 12.54
C ASN A 292 -5.49 14.14 13.26
N THR A 293 -4.85 15.04 12.52
CA THR A 293 -4.19 16.25 13.05
C THR A 293 -5.11 17.40 13.50
N LEU A 294 -6.45 17.29 13.34
CA LEU A 294 -7.42 18.31 13.78
C LEU A 294 -8.73 17.67 14.32
N LEU A 295 -9.33 18.30 15.34
CA LEU A 295 -10.34 17.71 16.22
C LEU A 295 -11.73 17.34 15.66
N ASP A 296 -12.02 17.47 14.36
CA ASP A 296 -13.40 17.35 13.85
C ASP A 296 -13.56 16.53 12.55
N SER A 297 -12.51 15.87 12.04
CA SER A 297 -12.60 15.18 10.74
C SER A 297 -11.66 13.98 10.59
N ASP A 298 -12.20 12.80 10.91
CA ASP A 298 -11.51 11.51 10.88
C ASP A 298 -10.89 11.17 9.50
N ALA A 299 -9.64 10.71 9.49
CA ALA A 299 -8.88 10.43 8.27
C ALA A 299 -9.53 9.36 7.39
N PHE A 300 -10.26 8.40 7.98
CA PHE A 300 -10.90 7.29 7.29
C PHE A 300 -12.44 7.38 7.34
N ASN A 301 -13.00 8.55 7.65
CA ASN A 301 -14.43 8.74 7.86
C ASN A 301 -15.28 8.24 6.68
N GLY A 302 -16.37 7.52 6.94
CA GLY A 302 -17.25 7.02 5.88
C GLY A 302 -16.70 5.84 5.08
N SER A 303 -15.49 5.35 5.42
CA SER A 303 -15.05 4.00 5.06
C SER A 303 -15.88 2.98 5.84
N GLN A 304 -16.12 1.78 5.29
CA GLN A 304 -16.98 0.80 5.92
C GLN A 304 -16.45 0.39 7.32
N GLN A 305 -17.34 0.02 8.25
CA GLN A 305 -16.94 -0.43 9.60
C GLN A 305 -16.18 -1.78 9.63
N THR A 306 -15.93 -2.40 8.48
CA THR A 306 -15.23 -3.69 8.35
C THR A 306 -13.77 -3.56 7.95
N VAL A 307 -13.20 -2.34 7.93
CA VAL A 307 -11.77 -2.14 7.64
C VAL A 307 -10.91 -2.78 8.73
N VAL A 308 -9.88 -3.52 8.29
CA VAL A 308 -8.86 -4.10 9.17
C VAL A 308 -7.58 -3.29 9.06
N PHE A 309 -7.14 -2.71 10.18
CA PHE A 309 -5.86 -2.02 10.30
C PHE A 309 -4.76 -3.00 10.72
N HIS A 310 -3.61 -2.89 10.06
CA HIS A 310 -2.40 -3.66 10.29
C HIS A 310 -1.29 -2.69 10.68
N GLY A 311 -0.68 -2.87 11.84
CA GLY A 311 0.41 -2.00 12.32
C GLY A 311 1.14 -2.62 13.51
N HIS A 312 2.21 -1.99 13.99
CA HIS A 312 2.95 -2.48 15.16
C HIS A 312 2.08 -2.44 16.42
N SER A 313 2.31 -3.32 17.38
CA SER A 313 1.64 -3.28 18.69
C SER A 313 2.09 -2.03 19.44
N GLN A 314 1.18 -1.45 20.23
CA GLN A 314 1.36 -0.18 20.94
C GLN A 314 1.64 1.02 20.03
N SER A 315 1.38 0.90 18.72
CA SER A 315 1.51 2.00 17.76
C SER A 315 0.33 2.98 17.83
N THR A 316 0.53 4.14 17.22
CA THR A 316 -0.56 5.10 16.93
C THR A 316 -1.68 4.46 16.10
N THR A 317 -1.35 3.54 15.20
CA THR A 317 -2.31 2.78 14.39
C THR A 317 -3.20 1.89 15.25
N GLN A 318 -2.63 1.19 16.24
CA GLN A 318 -3.42 0.40 17.18
C GLN A 318 -4.37 1.29 17.97
N ALA A 319 -3.86 2.37 18.55
CA ALA A 319 -4.66 3.31 19.33
C ALA A 319 -5.82 3.90 18.51
N TYR A 320 -5.55 4.29 17.26
CA TYR A 320 -6.55 4.80 16.32
C TYR A 320 -7.63 3.76 15.99
N ALA A 321 -7.22 2.52 15.67
CA ALA A 321 -8.17 1.45 15.38
C ALA A 321 -9.08 1.15 16.57
N GLU A 322 -8.53 1.13 17.80
CA GLU A 322 -9.29 0.92 19.03
C GLU A 322 -10.27 2.08 19.32
N GLU A 323 -9.83 3.34 19.16
CA GLU A 323 -10.67 4.53 19.36
C GLU A 323 -11.89 4.54 18.43
N HIS A 324 -11.68 4.16 17.16
CA HIS A 324 -12.72 4.16 16.14
C HIS A 324 -13.45 2.82 15.98
N SER A 325 -13.15 1.83 16.85
CA SER A 325 -13.75 0.49 16.83
C SER A 325 -13.52 -0.29 15.52
N TYR A 326 -12.38 -0.08 14.86
CA TYR A 326 -11.92 -0.91 13.74
C TYR A 326 -11.23 -2.19 14.23
N ALA A 327 -11.18 -3.20 13.37
CA ALA A 327 -10.39 -4.39 13.65
C ALA A 327 -8.90 -4.06 13.52
N PHE A 328 -8.08 -4.49 14.47
CA PHE A 328 -6.64 -4.31 14.46
C PHE A 328 -5.93 -5.68 14.44
N VAL A 329 -4.90 -5.80 13.60
CA VAL A 329 -4.01 -6.96 13.52
C VAL A 329 -2.58 -6.46 13.68
N SER A 330 -1.86 -6.99 14.66
CA SER A 330 -0.45 -6.65 14.84
C SER A 330 0.40 -7.24 13.72
N ILE A 331 1.31 -6.45 13.17
CA ILE A 331 2.35 -6.91 12.22
C ILE A 331 3.66 -7.29 12.92
N ASP A 332 3.73 -7.10 14.24
CA ASP A 332 4.89 -7.56 15.01
C ASP A 332 5.00 -9.08 14.96
N ASP A 333 6.23 -9.57 15.03
CA ASP A 333 6.48 -10.96 15.38
C ASP A 333 5.91 -11.21 16.78
N CYS A 334 4.75 -11.89 16.84
CA CYS A 334 4.18 -12.29 18.11
C CYS A 334 5.12 -13.34 18.74
N ALA A 335 5.68 -13.03 19.91
CA ALA A 335 6.57 -13.93 20.64
C ALA A 335 5.90 -15.25 21.05
N HIS A 336 4.57 -15.35 20.90
CA HIS A 336 3.73 -16.47 21.31
C HIS A 336 3.96 -16.88 22.77
N SER A 337 4.33 -15.94 23.63
CA SER A 337 4.61 -16.18 25.04
C SER A 337 3.33 -16.46 25.84
N ASN A 338 2.19 -15.98 25.36
CA ASN A 338 0.89 -16.11 26.01
C ASN A 338 -0.05 -16.94 25.11
N MET A 339 -0.13 -18.24 25.37
CA MET A 339 -0.95 -19.20 24.61
C MET A 339 -1.96 -19.88 25.52
N TYR A 340 -3.15 -20.17 25.00
CA TYR A 340 -4.16 -20.99 25.66
C TYR A 340 -4.56 -22.18 24.78
N ALA A 341 -5.08 -23.23 25.42
CA ALA A 341 -5.59 -24.40 24.74
C ALA A 341 -7.12 -24.31 24.61
N ASP A 342 -7.62 -24.51 23.39
CA ASP A 342 -9.04 -24.64 23.07
C ASP A 342 -9.35 -26.08 22.67
N VAL A 343 -10.12 -26.80 23.48
CA VAL A 343 -10.39 -28.22 23.26
C VAL A 343 -11.41 -28.38 22.14
N THR A 344 -10.96 -28.97 21.02
CA THR A 344 -11.81 -29.19 19.84
C THR A 344 -12.48 -30.55 19.86
N LEU A 345 -11.89 -31.53 20.55
CA LEU A 345 -12.48 -32.85 20.76
C LEU A 345 -12.00 -33.43 22.10
N GLU A 346 -12.95 -33.76 22.97
CA GLU A 346 -12.67 -34.37 24.27
C GLU A 346 -12.12 -35.80 24.11
N ALA A 347 -11.10 -36.16 24.89
CA ALA A 347 -10.54 -37.52 24.92
C ALA A 347 -11.46 -38.49 25.70
N THR A 348 -11.47 -39.76 25.30
CA THR A 348 -12.17 -40.84 26.03
C THR A 348 -11.17 -41.85 26.61
N CYS A 349 -11.64 -42.92 27.26
CA CYS A 349 -10.76 -43.96 27.82
C CYS A 349 -9.95 -44.70 26.75
N THR A 350 -10.45 -44.78 25.51
CA THR A 350 -9.83 -45.55 24.42
C THR A 350 -9.56 -44.73 23.16
N THR A 351 -10.06 -43.50 23.07
CA THR A 351 -9.84 -42.60 21.92
C THR A 351 -9.17 -41.32 22.37
N GLU A 352 -8.16 -40.90 21.62
CA GLU A 352 -7.50 -39.61 21.80
C GLU A 352 -8.46 -38.45 21.48
N GLY A 353 -8.25 -37.32 22.15
CA GLY A 353 -8.91 -36.04 21.86
C GLY A 353 -7.97 -35.09 21.12
N SER A 354 -8.41 -33.86 20.87
CA SER A 354 -7.62 -32.82 20.23
C SER A 354 -7.89 -31.44 20.81
N GLN A 355 -6.87 -30.60 20.80
CA GLN A 355 -6.96 -29.18 21.15
C GLN A 355 -6.15 -28.31 20.20
N HIS A 356 -6.60 -27.07 20.06
CA HIS A 356 -5.87 -26.01 19.38
C HIS A 356 -5.09 -25.19 20.40
N ILE A 357 -3.80 -24.97 20.17
CA ILE A 357 -3.01 -24.02 20.93
C ILE A 357 -3.07 -22.69 20.18
N ILE A 358 -3.73 -21.71 20.79
CA ILE A 358 -4.03 -20.41 20.21
C ILE A 358 -3.25 -19.37 21.00
N CYS A 359 -2.61 -18.43 20.31
CA CYS A 359 -2.00 -17.29 20.99
C CYS A 359 -3.09 -16.33 21.47
N GLN A 360 -3.07 -16.00 22.77
CA GLN A 360 -4.02 -15.07 23.36
C GLN A 360 -3.80 -13.63 22.89
N ASP A 361 -2.56 -13.28 22.53
CA ASP A 361 -2.18 -11.91 22.17
C ASP A 361 -2.50 -11.59 20.70
N CYS A 362 -2.30 -12.52 19.77
CA CYS A 362 -2.55 -12.30 18.33
C CYS A 362 -3.69 -13.13 17.71
N GLY A 363 -4.27 -14.08 18.46
CA GLY A 363 -5.36 -14.95 17.99
C GLY A 363 -4.95 -16.03 16.99
N ALA A 364 -3.66 -16.14 16.64
CA ALA A 364 -3.19 -17.14 15.69
C ALA A 364 -3.27 -18.57 16.26
N LEU A 365 -3.71 -19.52 15.42
CA LEU A 365 -3.58 -20.95 15.68
C LEU A 365 -2.12 -21.37 15.50
N ILE A 366 -1.44 -21.65 16.60
CA ILE A 366 0.00 -21.95 16.59
C ILE A 366 0.25 -23.40 16.21
N ARG A 367 -0.53 -24.31 16.80
CA ARG A 367 -0.48 -25.74 16.50
C ARG A 367 -1.71 -26.45 17.03
N THR A 368 -1.92 -27.66 16.53
CA THR A 368 -2.90 -28.62 17.05
C THR A 368 -2.16 -29.67 17.86
N GLU A 369 -2.63 -29.95 19.07
CA GLU A 369 -2.09 -30.98 19.94
C GLU A 369 -3.10 -32.11 20.13
N VAL A 370 -2.58 -33.34 20.23
CA VAL A 370 -3.37 -34.52 20.56
C VAL A 370 -3.46 -34.62 22.08
N ILE A 371 -4.69 -34.74 22.60
CA ILE A 371 -4.93 -35.06 24.00
C ILE A 371 -4.90 -36.59 24.11
N ALA A 372 -3.95 -37.13 24.86
CA ALA A 372 -3.85 -38.57 25.04
C ALA A 372 -5.16 -39.17 25.57
N ALA A 373 -5.49 -40.38 25.11
CA ALA A 373 -6.62 -41.13 25.64
C ALA A 373 -6.49 -41.24 27.17
N LEU A 374 -7.59 -41.01 27.89
CA LEU A 374 -7.61 -40.88 29.34
C LEU A 374 -7.16 -42.16 30.06
N GLY A 375 -7.12 -43.29 29.36
CA GLY A 375 -6.90 -44.60 29.92
C GLY A 375 -8.08 -45.05 30.80
N HIS A 376 -8.03 -46.31 31.23
CA HIS A 376 -8.99 -46.84 32.17
C HIS A 376 -8.55 -46.58 33.61
N ASP A 377 -9.48 -46.11 34.43
CA ASP A 377 -9.31 -45.91 35.86
C ASP A 377 -10.15 -46.97 36.59
N PHE A 378 -9.57 -48.17 36.71
CA PHE A 378 -10.25 -49.35 37.23
C PHE A 378 -10.42 -49.28 38.75
N VAL A 379 -11.66 -49.43 39.21
CA VAL A 379 -12.02 -49.54 40.63
C VAL A 379 -12.48 -50.97 40.89
N THR A 380 -11.96 -51.60 41.94
CA THR A 380 -12.36 -52.96 42.33
C THR A 380 -13.79 -52.99 42.84
N ASP A 381 -14.67 -53.69 42.12
CA ASP A 381 -16.06 -53.90 42.51
C ASP A 381 -16.19 -55.01 43.55
N SER A 382 -15.43 -56.08 43.35
CA SER A 382 -15.41 -57.23 44.25
C SER A 382 -14.11 -58.01 44.14
N THR A 383 -13.73 -58.60 45.26
CA THR A 383 -12.59 -59.51 45.34
C THR A 383 -13.12 -60.89 45.74
N VAL A 384 -12.75 -61.89 44.96
CA VAL A 384 -13.00 -63.29 45.29
C VAL A 384 -11.66 -63.92 45.65
N ASP A 385 -11.54 -64.34 46.90
CA ASP A 385 -10.37 -65.05 47.40
C ASP A 385 -10.57 -66.55 47.23
N ASN A 386 -9.95 -67.10 46.19
CA ASN A 386 -9.89 -68.53 45.94
C ASN A 386 -8.49 -69.08 46.26
N THR A 387 -7.70 -68.39 47.09
CA THR A 387 -6.32 -68.80 47.39
C THR A 387 -6.28 -70.21 47.97
N GLU A 388 -7.25 -70.60 48.81
CA GLU A 388 -7.34 -71.98 49.34
C GLU A 388 -7.87 -73.00 48.32
N ILE A 389 -8.57 -72.55 47.29
CA ILE A 389 -9.21 -73.42 46.28
C ILE A 389 -8.23 -73.70 45.14
N ASP A 390 -7.68 -72.65 44.53
CA ASP A 390 -6.88 -72.74 43.31
C ASP A 390 -5.59 -71.91 43.33
N GLY A 391 -5.31 -71.21 44.44
CA GLY A 391 -4.10 -70.43 44.63
C GLY A 391 -4.16 -68.98 44.18
N HIS A 392 -5.33 -68.47 43.75
CA HIS A 392 -5.47 -67.12 43.24
C HIS A 392 -6.51 -66.29 43.98
N THR A 393 -6.28 -64.98 44.00
CA THR A 393 -7.32 -63.98 44.22
C THR A 393 -7.71 -63.36 42.89
N TYR A 394 -9.02 -63.17 42.70
CA TYR A 394 -9.59 -62.52 41.52
C TYR A 394 -10.20 -61.19 41.95
N GLU A 395 -9.69 -60.10 41.39
CA GLU A 395 -10.27 -58.77 41.54
C GLU A 395 -11.03 -58.41 40.27
N TYR A 396 -12.35 -58.32 40.38
CA TYR A 396 -13.20 -57.80 39.32
C TYR A 396 -13.27 -56.29 39.48
N GLN A 397 -12.84 -55.59 38.44
CA GLN A 397 -12.71 -54.14 38.44
C GLN A 397 -13.51 -53.54 37.29
N THR A 398 -14.12 -52.40 37.52
CA THR A 398 -14.83 -51.63 36.48
C THR A 398 -14.18 -50.26 36.35
N CYS A 399 -13.96 -49.81 35.11
CA CYS A 399 -13.45 -48.47 34.87
C CYS A 399 -14.49 -47.44 35.33
N SER A 400 -14.13 -46.60 36.29
CA SER A 400 -14.99 -45.56 36.86
C SER A 400 -15.48 -44.53 35.83
N ARG A 401 -14.76 -44.42 34.70
CA ARG A 401 -15.02 -43.45 33.63
C ARG A 401 -15.93 -43.98 32.52
N CYS A 402 -15.80 -45.25 32.13
CA CYS A 402 -16.48 -45.80 30.95
C CYS A 402 -17.21 -47.13 31.16
N GLY A 403 -17.13 -47.72 32.36
CA GLY A 403 -17.84 -48.96 32.67
C GLY A 403 -17.25 -50.23 32.05
N THR A 404 -16.08 -50.16 31.41
CA THR A 404 -15.36 -51.35 30.91
C THR A 404 -14.94 -52.23 32.08
N GLU A 405 -15.21 -53.53 31.98
CA GLU A 405 -14.82 -54.53 32.99
C GLU A 405 -13.38 -55.03 32.76
N ASN A 406 -12.67 -55.29 33.85
CA ASN A 406 -11.33 -55.88 33.90
C ASN A 406 -11.28 -56.92 35.01
N THR A 407 -10.40 -57.92 34.89
CA THR A 407 -10.18 -58.90 35.95
C THR A 407 -8.69 -59.06 36.18
N VAL A 408 -8.23 -58.64 37.35
CA VAL A 408 -6.85 -58.84 37.78
C VAL A 408 -6.78 -60.15 38.55
N THR A 409 -5.99 -61.10 38.04
CA THR A 409 -5.78 -62.41 38.66
C THR A 409 -4.41 -62.43 39.32
N THR A 410 -4.37 -62.55 40.64
CA THR A 410 -3.11 -62.58 41.41
C THR A 410 -2.86 -63.98 41.93
N HIS A 411 -1.76 -64.60 41.49
CA HIS A 411 -1.32 -65.90 42.00
C HIS A 411 -0.59 -65.72 43.34
N SER A 412 -1.17 -66.26 44.40
CA SER A 412 -0.74 -66.08 45.79
C SER A 412 -0.16 -67.36 46.39
N GLU A 413 -0.72 -68.52 46.06
CA GLU A 413 -0.28 -69.80 46.61
C GLU A 413 -0.30 -70.94 45.58
N TRP A 414 0.52 -71.96 45.83
CA TRP A 414 0.57 -73.18 45.03
C TRP A 414 -0.33 -74.24 45.68
N VAL A 415 -1.57 -74.35 45.21
CA VAL A 415 -2.55 -75.33 45.74
C VAL A 415 -2.46 -76.67 45.03
N GLU A 416 -2.38 -77.75 45.80
CA GLU A 416 -2.28 -79.12 45.29
C GLU A 416 -3.47 -79.44 44.35
N GLY A 417 -3.17 -79.95 43.16
CA GLY A 417 -4.17 -80.20 42.10
C GLY A 417 -4.30 -79.08 41.06
N TYR A 418 -3.81 -77.86 41.35
CA TYR A 418 -3.87 -76.69 40.44
C TYR A 418 -2.50 -76.28 39.89
N TYR A 419 -1.47 -77.05 40.21
CA TYR A 419 -0.13 -76.94 39.64
C TYR A 419 0.44 -78.30 39.24
N THR A 420 1.48 -78.27 38.41
CA THR A 420 2.29 -79.45 38.09
C THR A 420 3.75 -79.22 38.52
N ILE A 421 4.41 -80.27 39.02
CA ILE A 421 5.85 -80.24 39.35
C ILE A 421 6.63 -80.91 38.22
N ASN A 422 7.53 -80.15 37.60
CA ASN A 422 8.44 -80.66 36.60
C ASN A 422 9.79 -81.00 37.26
N TYR A 423 10.01 -82.28 37.59
CA TYR A 423 11.20 -82.74 38.32
C TYR A 423 12.48 -82.69 37.46
N THR A 424 13.56 -82.21 38.08
CA THR A 424 14.93 -82.31 37.58
C THR A 424 15.80 -83.25 38.45
N ARG A 425 15.43 -83.52 39.72
CA ARG A 425 16.06 -84.54 40.61
C ARG A 425 15.11 -84.97 41.76
N GLU A 426 15.08 -86.24 42.18
CA GLU A 426 14.20 -86.74 43.28
C GLU A 426 14.85 -86.70 44.69
N PRO A 427 14.08 -86.60 45.82
CA PRO A 427 14.60 -86.50 47.21
C PRO A 427 14.96 -87.82 47.92
N THR A 428 15.90 -87.76 48.90
CA THR A 428 16.33 -88.83 49.87
C THR A 428 16.37 -88.30 51.32
N CYS A 429 16.79 -89.08 52.34
CA CYS A 429 16.82 -88.65 53.77
C CYS A 429 17.73 -87.45 54.08
N THR A 430 18.81 -87.26 53.31
CA THR A 430 19.78 -86.16 53.49
C THR A 430 19.84 -85.22 52.28
N SER A 431 19.33 -85.63 51.12
CA SER A 431 19.39 -84.82 49.89
C SER A 431 18.00 -84.46 49.38
N THR A 432 17.74 -83.18 49.19
CA THR A 432 16.50 -82.67 48.61
C THR A 432 16.38 -83.02 47.12
N GLY A 433 15.14 -83.20 46.67
CA GLY A 433 14.75 -83.22 45.27
C GLY A 433 14.59 -81.81 44.74
N LEU A 434 14.62 -81.63 43.43
CA LEU A 434 14.53 -80.35 42.73
C LEU A 434 13.59 -80.48 41.53
N GLY A 435 12.72 -79.50 41.34
CA GLY A 435 11.86 -79.32 40.17
C GLY A 435 11.40 -77.87 40.07
N THR A 436 10.42 -77.56 39.23
CA THR A 436 9.75 -76.24 39.22
C THR A 436 8.23 -76.42 39.18
N TYR A 437 7.51 -75.58 39.93
CA TYR A 437 6.06 -75.52 39.88
C TYR A 437 5.61 -74.78 38.61
N SER A 438 4.56 -75.27 37.94
CA SER A 438 3.88 -74.56 36.85
C SER A 438 2.39 -74.51 37.13
N CYS A 439 1.81 -73.31 37.10
CA CYS A 439 0.41 -73.09 37.45
C CYS A 439 -0.46 -73.36 36.24
N ASN A 440 -1.49 -74.20 36.42
CA ASN A 440 -2.36 -74.61 35.33
C ASN A 440 -3.40 -73.53 34.93
N ILE A 441 -3.58 -72.49 35.75
CA ILE A 441 -4.57 -71.42 35.53
C ILE A 441 -3.94 -70.20 34.85
N CYS A 442 -2.94 -69.58 35.48
CA CYS A 442 -2.33 -68.35 34.97
C CYS A 442 -1.06 -68.60 34.14
N GLY A 443 -0.60 -69.85 34.02
CA GLY A 443 0.62 -70.20 33.29
C GLY A 443 1.92 -69.72 33.94
N ARG A 444 1.84 -69.14 35.15
CA ARG A 444 3.02 -68.69 35.89
C ARG A 444 3.89 -69.89 36.27
N ASN A 445 5.19 -69.77 36.03
CA ASN A 445 6.18 -70.73 36.50
C ASN A 445 6.81 -70.23 37.80
N GLY A 446 7.00 -71.13 38.76
CA GLY A 446 7.74 -70.85 39.98
C GLY A 446 9.17 -70.45 39.66
N LEU A 447 9.55 -69.23 40.02
CA LEU A 447 10.89 -68.67 39.80
C LEU A 447 11.94 -69.33 40.71
N VAL A 448 11.50 -69.93 41.81
CA VAL A 448 12.33 -70.70 42.74
C VAL A 448 12.14 -72.19 42.43
N PRO A 449 13.23 -72.96 42.26
CA PRO A 449 13.12 -74.42 42.16
C PRO A 449 12.32 -74.97 43.34
N ALA A 450 11.30 -75.78 43.07
CA ALA A 450 10.61 -76.58 44.06
C ALA A 450 11.63 -77.55 44.68
N VAL A 451 12.20 -77.14 45.82
CA VAL A 451 13.04 -78.00 46.63
C VAL A 451 12.10 -78.95 47.34
N VAL A 452 11.89 -80.13 46.76
CA VAL A 452 11.12 -81.16 47.43
C VAL A 452 11.97 -81.64 48.61
N PRO A 453 11.53 -81.41 49.86
CA PRO A 453 12.39 -81.58 51.02
C PRO A 453 13.02 -82.98 51.05
N ALA A 454 14.28 -83.04 51.50
CA ALA A 454 14.86 -84.30 51.91
C ALA A 454 13.91 -84.93 52.95
N LEU A 455 13.75 -86.24 52.92
CA LEU A 455 12.80 -86.94 53.80
C LEU A 455 13.09 -86.74 55.31
N GLY A 456 14.24 -86.13 55.63
CA GLY A 456 14.56 -85.53 56.92
C GLY A 456 14.96 -86.53 58.00
N HIS A 457 15.56 -85.98 59.05
CA HIS A 457 15.92 -86.73 60.25
C HIS A 457 14.84 -86.55 61.34
N THR A 458 14.33 -87.66 61.88
CA THR A 458 13.34 -87.67 62.97
C THR A 458 14.04 -88.05 64.27
N ILE A 459 14.11 -87.17 65.27
CA ILE A 459 14.87 -87.38 66.52
C ILE A 459 13.89 -87.37 67.69
N GLU A 460 13.78 -88.48 68.42
CA GLU A 460 12.75 -88.66 69.44
C GLU A 460 13.15 -88.13 70.83
N ASN A 461 14.44 -87.98 71.14
CA ASN A 461 14.93 -87.40 72.41
C ASN A 461 16.30 -86.69 72.23
N TYR A 462 16.47 -85.52 72.86
CA TYR A 462 17.72 -84.74 72.88
C TYR A 462 18.48 -84.97 74.21
N THR A 463 19.81 -85.09 74.16
CA THR A 463 20.66 -85.58 75.26
C THR A 463 21.53 -84.51 75.95
N SER A 464 21.62 -83.28 75.44
CA SER A 464 22.26 -82.14 76.15
C SER A 464 21.79 -80.79 75.61
N ILE A 465 21.69 -79.75 76.46
CA ILE A 465 21.22 -78.39 76.11
C ILE A 465 22.13 -77.30 76.74
N SER A 466 22.47 -76.26 75.98
CA SER A 466 23.14 -75.02 76.42
C SER A 466 22.32 -73.77 76.00
N PRO A 467 22.01 -72.80 76.89
CA PRO A 467 21.18 -71.63 76.57
C PRO A 467 21.95 -70.48 75.90
N ALA A 468 21.24 -69.63 75.14
CA ALA A 468 21.76 -68.46 74.42
C ALA A 468 21.85 -67.19 75.30
N THR A 469 22.72 -66.23 74.94
CA THR A 469 22.92 -64.91 75.57
C THR A 469 22.65 -63.77 74.57
N CYS A 470 22.76 -62.50 74.98
CA CYS A 470 22.49 -61.36 74.08
C CYS A 470 23.51 -61.19 72.94
N THR A 471 24.64 -61.91 72.95
CA THR A 471 25.66 -61.89 71.88
C THR A 471 26.13 -63.28 71.41
N GLN A 472 25.65 -64.39 72.00
CA GLN A 472 26.03 -65.76 71.58
C GLN A 472 24.86 -66.75 71.61
N ASP A 473 24.82 -67.63 70.60
CA ASP A 473 23.85 -68.72 70.43
C ASP A 473 24.05 -69.88 71.43
N GLY A 474 22.97 -70.58 71.79
CA GLY A 474 22.94 -71.86 72.52
C GLY A 474 22.78 -73.09 71.60
N TYR A 475 22.79 -74.33 72.13
CA TYR A 475 22.75 -75.58 71.31
C TYR A 475 22.08 -76.77 72.02
N GLN A 476 21.56 -77.75 71.26
CA GLN A 476 21.07 -79.07 71.72
C GLN A 476 21.35 -80.23 70.73
N THR A 477 21.52 -81.48 71.20
CA THR A 477 21.95 -82.65 70.36
C THR A 477 21.15 -83.94 70.58
N GLY A 478 20.89 -84.76 69.55
CA GLY A 478 20.19 -86.08 69.61
C GLY A 478 20.37 -86.97 68.36
N VAL A 479 19.85 -88.22 68.32
CA VAL A 479 20.08 -89.20 67.21
C VAL A 479 18.82 -89.48 66.37
N CYS A 480 18.95 -89.58 65.04
CA CYS A 480 17.86 -89.75 64.10
C CYS A 480 17.36 -91.20 63.93
N ALA A 481 16.06 -91.43 64.13
CA ALA A 481 15.39 -92.73 64.02
C ALA A 481 15.30 -93.32 62.59
N ARG A 482 15.36 -92.50 61.52
CA ARG A 482 15.23 -92.98 60.12
C ARG A 482 16.54 -93.46 59.47
N CYS A 483 17.69 -92.96 59.90
CA CYS A 483 18.99 -93.28 59.29
C CYS A 483 20.10 -93.59 60.31
N GLY A 484 19.88 -93.37 61.61
CA GLY A 484 20.81 -93.71 62.68
C GLY A 484 21.91 -92.69 63.01
N GLU A 485 21.97 -91.52 62.37
CA GLU A 485 23.03 -90.52 62.59
C GLU A 485 22.74 -89.54 63.76
N THR A 486 23.79 -89.06 64.43
CA THR A 486 23.73 -88.05 65.50
C THR A 486 23.67 -86.63 64.93
N VAL A 487 22.75 -85.80 65.43
CA VAL A 487 22.39 -84.48 64.89
C VAL A 487 22.39 -83.40 66.00
N THR A 488 22.95 -82.22 65.69
CA THR A 488 23.04 -81.03 66.56
C THR A 488 22.17 -79.88 66.04
N VAL A 489 21.47 -79.16 66.93
CA VAL A 489 20.55 -78.04 66.63
C VAL A 489 20.93 -76.80 67.45
N THR A 490 21.00 -75.62 66.82
CA THR A 490 21.42 -74.32 67.41
C THR A 490 20.21 -73.48 67.87
N LEU A 491 20.38 -72.63 68.90
CA LEU A 491 19.40 -71.67 69.47
C LEU A 491 19.96 -70.23 69.39
N PRO A 492 19.32 -69.25 68.71
CA PRO A 492 19.92 -67.93 68.44
C PRO A 492 19.95 -66.93 69.62
N ALA A 493 20.90 -65.98 69.59
CA ALA A 493 21.13 -64.89 70.56
C ALA A 493 20.03 -63.80 70.63
N THR A 494 19.93 -63.05 71.75
CA THR A 494 18.74 -62.23 72.10
C THR A 494 18.75 -60.70 71.87
N GLY A 495 19.84 -60.04 71.44
CA GLY A 495 19.86 -58.61 70.99
C GLY A 495 19.92 -57.48 72.07
N HIS A 496 20.12 -56.20 71.66
CA HIS A 496 20.35 -55.00 72.52
C HIS A 496 19.12 -54.06 72.68
N SER A 497 19.08 -53.25 73.77
CA SER A 497 18.03 -52.25 74.11
C SER A 497 18.63 -50.98 74.75
N GLU A 498 18.43 -49.77 74.21
CA GLU A 498 19.27 -48.55 74.45
C GLU A 498 18.59 -47.36 75.19
N GLU A 499 19.38 -46.53 75.92
CA GLU A 499 19.01 -45.29 76.62
C GLU A 499 20.03 -44.14 76.35
N LEU A 500 19.59 -42.87 76.23
CA LEU A 500 20.44 -41.70 75.94
C LEU A 500 21.20 -41.21 77.19
N ILE A 501 22.51 -41.01 77.08
CA ILE A 501 23.42 -40.68 78.17
C ILE A 501 23.81 -39.20 78.18
N SER A 502 24.15 -38.62 77.03
CA SER A 502 24.72 -37.27 76.95
C SER A 502 24.46 -36.61 75.59
N THR A 503 24.42 -35.28 75.58
CA THR A 503 24.35 -34.44 74.37
C THR A 503 25.37 -33.30 74.52
N SER A 504 26.21 -33.09 73.50
CA SER A 504 27.19 -31.99 73.48
C SER A 504 27.26 -31.31 72.11
N THR A 505 27.49 -29.99 72.09
CA THR A 505 27.58 -29.19 70.86
C THR A 505 29.03 -28.80 70.60
N ALA A 506 29.48 -28.93 69.36
CA ALA A 506 30.84 -28.59 68.94
C ALA A 506 31.11 -27.06 69.04
N GLU A 507 32.38 -26.67 69.19
CA GLU A 507 32.80 -25.26 69.40
C GLU A 507 32.47 -24.33 68.22
N ASP A 508 32.31 -24.89 67.02
CA ASP A 508 31.90 -24.17 65.82
C ASP A 508 30.38 -23.86 65.77
N GLY A 509 29.61 -24.37 66.74
CA GLY A 509 28.16 -24.20 66.86
C GLY A 509 27.34 -24.95 65.81
N SER A 510 27.96 -25.77 64.96
CA SER A 510 27.35 -26.30 63.73
C SER A 510 26.86 -27.74 63.84
N HIS A 511 27.30 -28.51 64.86
CA HIS A 511 26.94 -29.92 65.08
C HIS A 511 26.67 -30.26 66.55
N THR A 512 25.80 -31.25 66.79
CA THR A 512 25.49 -31.80 68.11
C THR A 512 25.69 -33.32 68.12
N TYR A 513 26.34 -33.87 69.15
CA TYR A 513 26.61 -35.30 69.31
C TYR A 513 25.83 -35.88 70.50
N ASN A 514 25.08 -36.95 70.23
CA ASN A 514 24.29 -37.71 71.21
C ASN A 514 24.96 -39.08 71.48
N GLU A 515 25.10 -39.48 72.75
CA GLU A 515 25.61 -40.81 73.13
C GLU A 515 24.52 -41.68 73.75
N TYR A 516 24.41 -42.94 73.33
CA TYR A 516 23.43 -43.93 73.79
C TYR A 516 24.12 -45.15 74.42
N ARG A 517 23.56 -45.74 75.48
CA ARG A 517 24.03 -46.98 76.14
C ARG A 517 22.98 -48.06 76.10
N CYS A 518 23.36 -49.28 75.73
CA CYS A 518 22.51 -50.46 75.86
C CYS A 518 22.32 -50.82 77.35
N THR A 519 21.08 -50.78 77.83
CA THR A 519 20.66 -51.07 79.22
C THR A 519 20.93 -52.51 79.68
N THR A 520 21.06 -53.46 78.75
CA THR A 520 21.28 -54.89 79.07
C THR A 520 22.75 -55.31 79.16
N CYS A 521 23.66 -54.74 78.35
CA CYS A 521 25.08 -55.14 78.33
C CYS A 521 26.08 -53.99 78.55
N GLY A 522 25.62 -52.74 78.56
CA GLY A 522 26.45 -51.55 78.78
C GLY A 522 27.25 -51.05 77.58
N ALA A 523 27.04 -51.57 76.36
CA ALA A 523 27.73 -51.07 75.16
C ALA A 523 27.21 -49.69 74.76
N GLU A 524 28.10 -48.77 74.36
CA GLU A 524 27.77 -47.38 74.00
C GLU A 524 27.98 -47.10 72.51
N ARG A 525 27.15 -46.22 71.93
CA ARG A 525 27.31 -45.69 70.57
C ARG A 525 26.97 -44.20 70.51
N SER A 526 27.61 -43.47 69.60
CA SER A 526 27.41 -42.03 69.39
C SER A 526 26.75 -41.73 68.02
N GLU A 527 25.91 -40.69 67.97
CA GLU A 527 25.22 -40.19 66.77
C GLU A 527 25.45 -38.67 66.62
N CYS A 528 25.70 -38.19 65.40
CA CYS A 528 25.93 -36.78 65.08
C CYS A 528 24.71 -36.15 64.38
N VAL A 529 24.33 -34.92 64.77
CA VAL A 529 23.22 -34.13 64.22
C VAL A 529 23.76 -32.81 63.67
N HIS A 530 23.45 -32.50 62.41
CA HIS A 530 23.89 -31.30 61.69
C HIS A 530 22.93 -30.12 61.94
N ASN A 531 23.44 -28.97 62.39
CA ASN A 531 22.62 -27.82 62.81
C ASN A 531 22.75 -26.58 61.91
N ALA A 532 23.91 -26.33 61.27
CA ALA A 532 24.11 -25.18 60.39
C ALA A 532 25.34 -25.33 59.48
N TRP A 533 25.33 -24.70 58.30
CA TRP A 533 26.48 -24.67 57.39
C TRP A 533 27.47 -23.55 57.75
N VAL A 534 28.73 -23.91 58.00
CA VAL A 534 29.82 -22.96 58.31
C VAL A 534 30.93 -23.06 57.27
N GLU A 535 31.44 -21.90 56.86
CA GLU A 535 32.53 -21.76 55.87
C GLU A 535 33.78 -22.55 56.32
N SER A 536 34.33 -23.40 55.44
CA SER A 536 35.45 -24.34 55.67
C SER A 536 35.12 -25.75 56.22
N TYR A 537 33.84 -26.09 56.48
CA TYR A 537 33.43 -27.43 57.00
C TYR A 537 32.54 -28.24 56.04
N TYR A 538 32.67 -28.02 54.73
CA TYR A 538 31.97 -28.76 53.70
C TYR A 538 32.78 -28.82 52.40
N THR A 539 32.48 -29.80 51.54
CA THR A 539 32.93 -29.87 50.15
C THR A 539 31.75 -29.62 49.21
N GLU A 540 32.02 -29.10 48.03
CA GLU A 540 31.03 -28.88 46.97
C GLU A 540 31.34 -29.78 45.78
N ASP A 541 30.36 -30.57 45.37
CA ASP A 541 30.44 -31.45 44.20
C ASP A 541 29.35 -31.08 43.19
N VAL A 542 29.67 -31.08 41.89
CA VAL A 542 28.68 -30.80 40.83
C VAL A 542 27.89 -32.07 40.54
N VAL A 543 26.59 -32.05 40.82
CA VAL A 543 25.68 -33.18 40.60
C VAL A 543 25.14 -33.18 39.17
N SER A 544 24.74 -32.01 38.69
CA SER A 544 24.34 -31.82 37.30
C SER A 544 24.86 -30.47 36.78
N PRO A 545 25.55 -30.44 35.63
CA PRO A 545 26.07 -29.19 35.09
C PRO A 545 24.94 -28.29 34.59
N VAL A 546 25.10 -26.98 34.74
CA VAL A 546 24.23 -25.98 34.10
C VAL A 546 24.36 -26.07 32.57
N SER A 547 23.27 -25.85 31.85
CA SER A 547 23.25 -25.71 30.39
C SER A 547 22.52 -24.42 30.00
N CYS A 548 22.47 -24.09 28.70
CA CYS A 548 21.78 -22.89 28.21
C CYS A 548 20.27 -22.92 28.51
N THR A 549 19.66 -24.11 28.56
CA THR A 549 18.20 -24.29 28.70
C THR A 549 17.77 -24.98 29.98
N SER A 550 18.69 -25.63 30.72
CA SER A 550 18.36 -26.39 31.92
C SER A 550 19.24 -25.97 33.09
N ALA A 551 18.58 -25.74 34.23
CA ALA A 551 19.22 -25.45 35.50
C ALA A 551 20.09 -26.65 35.93
N GLY A 552 21.24 -26.35 36.53
CA GLY A 552 22.16 -27.35 37.09
C GLY A 552 22.05 -27.39 38.61
N SER A 553 22.76 -28.31 39.24
CA SER A 553 22.80 -28.44 40.69
C SER A 553 24.17 -28.84 41.22
N ILE A 554 24.50 -28.30 42.39
CA ILE A 554 25.68 -28.70 43.17
C ILE A 554 25.20 -29.25 44.53
N GLU A 555 25.96 -30.16 45.10
CA GLU A 555 25.74 -30.71 46.44
C GLU A 555 26.84 -30.25 47.38
N ARG A 556 26.45 -29.72 48.54
CA ARG A 556 27.34 -29.46 49.68
C ARG A 556 27.29 -30.65 50.62
N THR A 557 28.42 -31.32 50.79
CA THR A 557 28.57 -32.44 51.73
C THR A 557 29.35 -31.99 52.95
N CYS A 558 28.83 -32.24 54.15
CA CYS A 558 29.54 -31.91 55.38
C CYS A 558 30.80 -32.78 55.53
N THR A 559 31.93 -32.17 55.90
CA THR A 559 33.21 -32.87 56.05
C THR A 559 33.55 -33.22 57.50
N VAL A 560 32.64 -32.96 58.44
CA VAL A 560 32.84 -33.25 59.86
C VAL A 560 32.67 -34.74 60.13
N ASP A 561 33.65 -35.33 60.82
CA ASP A 561 33.76 -36.77 61.03
C ASP A 561 32.53 -37.32 61.79
N GLY A 562 31.78 -38.22 61.15
CA GLY A 562 30.53 -38.79 61.68
C GLY A 562 29.23 -38.08 61.26
N CYS A 563 29.29 -36.98 60.50
CA CYS A 563 28.13 -36.33 59.90
C CYS A 563 27.97 -36.74 58.42
N THR A 564 26.76 -37.14 58.00
CA THR A 564 26.46 -37.56 56.61
C THR A 564 25.48 -36.62 55.90
N HIS A 565 25.35 -35.38 56.38
CA HIS A 565 24.36 -34.43 55.85
C HIS A 565 24.82 -33.81 54.52
N VAL A 566 23.88 -33.70 53.57
CA VAL A 566 24.09 -33.17 52.22
C VAL A 566 22.98 -32.18 51.89
N GLU A 567 23.31 -31.03 51.30
CA GLU A 567 22.37 -30.02 50.80
C GLU A 567 22.55 -29.82 49.30
N THR A 568 21.45 -29.81 48.54
CA THR A 568 21.46 -29.56 47.09
C THR A 568 21.10 -28.10 46.78
N ILE A 569 21.95 -27.39 46.05
CA ILE A 569 21.76 -26.00 45.62
C ILE A 569 21.52 -25.97 44.11
N THR A 570 20.43 -25.34 43.68
CA THR A 570 20.07 -25.20 42.25
C THR A 570 20.69 -23.93 41.65
N GLN A 571 21.29 -24.04 40.48
CA GLN A 571 21.88 -22.94 39.73
C GLN A 571 21.07 -22.64 38.45
N ALA A 572 20.83 -21.36 38.18
CA ALA A 572 20.02 -20.93 37.03
C ALA A 572 20.70 -21.29 35.68
N PRO A 573 19.91 -21.49 34.60
CA PRO A 573 20.44 -21.72 33.25
C PRO A 573 21.28 -20.53 32.76
N LEU A 574 22.27 -20.81 31.89
CA LEU A 574 23.20 -19.80 31.37
C LEU A 574 22.57 -18.85 30.33
N GLY A 575 21.47 -19.25 29.70
CA GLY A 575 20.91 -18.55 28.54
C GLY A 575 21.75 -18.74 27.27
N HIS A 576 21.21 -18.30 26.13
CA HIS A 576 21.93 -18.35 24.85
C HIS A 576 22.67 -17.05 24.58
N GLU A 577 23.92 -17.15 24.14
CA GLU A 577 24.73 -16.03 23.67
C GLU A 577 25.23 -16.40 22.27
N PHE A 578 24.58 -15.84 21.24
CA PHE A 578 24.87 -16.16 19.84
C PHE A 578 26.01 -15.31 19.29
N ASP A 579 26.80 -15.89 18.38
CA ASP A 579 27.78 -15.16 17.61
C ASP A 579 27.14 -14.14 16.64
N GLY A 580 27.96 -13.35 15.95
CA GLY A 580 27.49 -12.34 15.00
C GLY A 580 26.84 -12.89 13.72
N GLY A 581 26.62 -14.20 13.61
CA GLY A 581 26.08 -14.86 12.43
C GLY A 581 27.11 -15.04 11.31
N VAL A 582 26.99 -16.15 10.59
CA VAL A 582 27.79 -16.45 9.39
C VAL A 582 26.85 -16.68 8.23
N VAL A 583 27.03 -15.95 7.13
CA VAL A 583 26.27 -16.18 5.90
C VAL A 583 26.62 -17.57 5.37
N THR A 584 25.63 -18.48 5.35
CA THR A 584 25.79 -19.88 4.91
C THR A 584 25.22 -20.11 3.52
N VAL A 585 24.24 -19.30 3.12
CA VAL A 585 23.73 -19.21 1.74
C VAL A 585 23.64 -17.74 1.36
N GLU A 586 24.39 -17.31 0.35
CA GLU A 586 24.33 -15.94 -0.17
C GLU A 586 22.96 -15.68 -0.84
N PRO A 587 22.33 -14.51 -0.66
CA PRO A 587 21.09 -14.16 -1.33
C PRO A 587 21.29 -13.95 -2.83
N THR A 588 20.28 -14.28 -3.63
CA THR A 588 20.25 -14.08 -5.10
C THR A 588 19.18 -13.07 -5.50
N CYS A 589 19.06 -12.75 -6.79
CA CYS A 589 18.00 -11.85 -7.30
C CYS A 589 16.59 -12.38 -7.03
N THR A 590 16.39 -13.71 -6.94
CA THR A 590 15.07 -14.35 -6.89
C THR A 590 14.84 -15.17 -5.61
N GLU A 591 15.89 -15.53 -4.88
CA GLU A 591 15.80 -16.34 -3.65
C GLU A 591 16.55 -15.63 -2.52
N ALA A 592 15.93 -15.54 -1.34
CA ALA A 592 16.56 -15.02 -0.14
C ALA A 592 17.68 -15.97 0.35
N GLY A 593 18.78 -15.39 0.83
CA GLY A 593 19.90 -16.14 1.41
C GLY A 593 19.60 -16.64 2.83
N THR A 594 20.61 -17.20 3.49
CA THR A 594 20.52 -17.71 4.87
C THR A 594 21.78 -17.35 5.64
N THR A 595 21.60 -16.84 6.86
CA THR A 595 22.67 -16.60 7.84
C THR A 595 22.47 -17.53 9.02
N THR A 596 23.47 -18.34 9.34
CA THR A 596 23.43 -19.24 10.50
C THR A 596 24.05 -18.54 11.70
N ILE A 597 23.29 -18.38 12.78
CA ILE A 597 23.80 -17.90 14.07
C ILE A 597 24.08 -19.10 14.98
N THR A 598 25.19 -19.08 15.72
CA THR A 598 25.58 -20.21 16.60
C THR A 598 25.79 -19.73 18.03
N CYS A 599 25.16 -20.41 18.98
CA CYS A 599 25.32 -20.12 20.40
C CYS A 599 26.74 -20.49 20.85
N GLN A 600 27.49 -19.54 21.36
CA GLN A 600 28.86 -19.76 21.85
C GLN A 600 28.91 -20.63 23.11
N ASN A 601 27.81 -20.69 23.87
CA ASN A 601 27.71 -21.44 25.12
C ASN A 601 27.33 -22.92 24.94
N CYS A 602 26.56 -23.29 23.91
CA CYS A 602 26.12 -24.68 23.68
C CYS A 602 26.30 -25.22 22.26
N GLY A 603 26.71 -24.40 21.29
CA GLY A 603 26.91 -24.81 19.91
C GLY A 603 25.62 -25.03 19.10
N THR A 604 24.44 -24.79 19.68
CA THR A 604 23.16 -24.83 18.95
C THR A 604 23.13 -23.71 17.91
N SER A 605 22.82 -24.07 16.67
CA SER A 605 22.76 -23.16 15.54
C SER A 605 21.34 -22.99 14.98
N TYR A 606 21.02 -21.79 14.51
CA TYR A 606 19.75 -21.46 13.86
C TYR A 606 20.01 -20.80 12.51
N ASP A 607 19.25 -21.21 11.51
CA ASP A 607 19.27 -20.61 10.18
C ASP A 607 18.23 -19.49 10.12
N LEU A 608 18.72 -18.26 9.93
CA LEU A 608 17.90 -17.08 9.75
C LEU A 608 17.85 -16.74 8.24
N PRO A 609 16.66 -16.74 7.61
CA PRO A 609 16.54 -16.29 6.23
C PRO A 609 16.80 -14.78 6.12
N PHE A 610 17.37 -14.34 4.99
CA PHE A 610 17.42 -12.92 4.67
C PHE A 610 15.99 -12.35 4.53
N PRO A 611 15.76 -11.07 4.87
CA PRO A 611 14.42 -10.45 4.82
C PRO A 611 13.76 -10.52 3.43
N SER A 612 14.55 -10.52 2.36
CA SER A 612 14.08 -10.64 0.98
C SER A 612 15.20 -11.06 0.02
N ALA A 613 14.83 -11.47 -1.19
CA ALA A 613 15.76 -11.61 -2.31
C ALA A 613 16.28 -10.23 -2.76
N LEU A 614 17.45 -10.17 -3.39
CA LEU A 614 18.11 -8.89 -3.75
C LEU A 614 17.40 -8.07 -4.84
N GLY A 615 16.43 -8.66 -5.54
CA GLY A 615 15.79 -8.08 -6.71
C GLY A 615 16.71 -8.02 -7.95
N HIS A 616 16.13 -7.65 -9.10
CA HIS A 616 16.88 -7.44 -10.33
C HIS A 616 17.39 -5.99 -10.40
N ASP A 617 18.67 -5.85 -10.76
CA ASP A 617 19.35 -4.56 -10.90
C ASP A 617 19.66 -4.34 -12.39
N TYR A 618 18.70 -3.84 -13.14
CA TYR A 618 18.76 -3.64 -14.60
C TYR A 618 19.59 -2.40 -14.99
N SER A 619 20.78 -2.25 -14.42
CA SER A 619 21.67 -1.11 -14.62
C SER A 619 22.67 -1.26 -15.76
N GLU A 620 22.75 -2.43 -16.39
CA GLU A 620 23.62 -2.66 -17.55
C GLU A 620 22.85 -2.66 -18.87
N ASP A 621 23.08 -1.64 -19.69
CA ASP A 621 22.48 -1.55 -21.02
C ASP A 621 23.38 -2.17 -22.08
N SER A 622 22.78 -2.91 -23.02
CA SER A 622 23.46 -3.39 -24.21
C SER A 622 22.56 -3.31 -25.44
N VAL A 623 23.18 -2.96 -26.57
CA VAL A 623 22.49 -2.97 -27.87
C VAL A 623 22.59 -4.39 -28.44
N LEU A 624 21.45 -5.06 -28.60
CA LEU A 624 21.37 -6.40 -29.19
C LEU A 624 21.41 -6.34 -30.71
N GLN A 625 20.73 -5.34 -31.27
CA GLN A 625 20.72 -5.05 -32.70
C GLN A 625 20.71 -3.55 -32.90
N GLU A 626 21.75 -3.03 -33.56
CA GLU A 626 21.82 -1.63 -33.95
C GLU A 626 20.66 -1.27 -34.91
N PRO A 627 20.02 -0.10 -34.74
CA PRO A 627 19.05 0.39 -35.71
C PRO A 627 19.75 0.70 -37.04
N THR A 628 19.04 0.47 -38.13
CA THR A 628 19.45 0.94 -39.47
C THR A 628 18.48 2.01 -39.95
N CYS A 629 18.71 2.60 -41.13
CA CYS A 629 17.79 3.59 -41.70
C CYS A 629 16.37 3.07 -41.89
N THR A 630 16.19 1.76 -42.10
CA THR A 630 14.89 1.13 -42.42
C THR A 630 14.42 0.09 -41.43
N THR A 631 15.30 -0.39 -40.55
CA THR A 631 14.99 -1.45 -39.57
C THR A 631 15.21 -0.92 -38.16
N ILE A 632 14.21 -1.07 -37.30
CA ILE A 632 14.30 -0.77 -35.87
C ILE A 632 15.40 -1.62 -35.21
N GLY A 633 16.14 -1.03 -34.29
CA GLY A 633 17.09 -1.72 -33.44
C GLY A 633 16.41 -2.32 -32.22
N THR A 634 17.14 -3.15 -31.48
CA THR A 634 16.71 -3.68 -30.19
C THR A 634 17.82 -3.53 -29.16
N GLY A 635 17.47 -3.01 -28.00
CA GLY A 635 18.33 -2.93 -26.83
C GLY A 635 17.83 -3.85 -25.72
N GLN A 636 18.65 -4.05 -24.72
CA GLN A 636 18.32 -4.86 -23.56
C GLN A 636 18.93 -4.27 -22.30
N HIS A 637 18.11 -4.16 -21.26
CA HIS A 637 18.55 -3.92 -19.89
C HIS A 637 18.87 -5.28 -19.25
N LYS A 638 20.12 -5.49 -18.86
CA LYS A 638 20.59 -6.70 -18.20
C LYS A 638 20.74 -6.45 -16.71
N CYS A 639 20.35 -7.45 -15.92
CA CYS A 639 20.64 -7.43 -14.49
C CYS A 639 22.16 -7.54 -14.28
N SER A 640 22.76 -6.60 -13.54
CA SER A 640 24.20 -6.62 -13.21
C SER A 640 24.61 -7.81 -12.33
N ARG A 641 23.62 -8.51 -11.75
CA ARG A 641 23.80 -9.59 -10.76
C ARG A 641 23.38 -10.97 -11.26
N CYS A 642 22.64 -11.08 -12.36
CA CYS A 642 22.19 -12.35 -12.92
C CYS A 642 21.90 -12.27 -14.43
N ASP A 643 21.54 -13.38 -15.07
CA ASP A 643 21.28 -13.40 -16.52
C ASP A 643 19.89 -12.89 -16.92
N SER A 644 19.08 -12.44 -15.95
CA SER A 644 17.78 -11.83 -16.25
C SER A 644 17.95 -10.55 -17.04
N SER A 645 17.03 -10.30 -17.97
CA SER A 645 17.12 -9.17 -18.87
C SER A 645 15.77 -8.84 -19.53
N THR A 646 15.57 -7.56 -19.85
CA THR A 646 14.35 -7.04 -20.49
C THR A 646 14.71 -6.28 -21.76
N THR A 647 13.94 -6.45 -22.83
CA THR A 647 14.25 -5.85 -24.15
C THR A 647 13.43 -4.61 -24.43
N TYR A 648 14.03 -3.63 -25.10
CA TYR A 648 13.36 -2.42 -25.59
C TYR A 648 13.66 -2.19 -27.08
N GLN A 649 12.82 -1.40 -27.75
CA GLN A 649 12.98 -1.06 -29.16
C GLN A 649 13.75 0.25 -29.32
N ILE A 650 14.69 0.27 -30.26
CA ILE A 650 15.42 1.49 -30.66
C ILE A 650 14.85 1.90 -32.03
N PRO A 651 14.29 3.11 -32.20
CA PRO A 651 13.73 3.55 -33.48
C PRO A 651 14.73 3.46 -34.64
N ALA A 652 14.24 3.19 -35.85
CA ALA A 652 15.07 3.20 -37.06
C ALA A 652 15.63 4.62 -37.29
N LEU A 653 16.87 4.71 -37.79
CA LEU A 653 17.58 5.99 -37.93
C LEU A 653 16.97 6.94 -38.96
N GLY A 654 16.13 6.43 -39.87
CA GLY A 654 15.66 7.17 -41.04
C GLY A 654 16.79 7.47 -42.04
N HIS A 655 16.40 7.89 -43.25
CA HIS A 655 17.36 8.33 -44.26
C HIS A 655 17.64 9.83 -44.11
N ASP A 656 18.84 10.18 -43.63
CA ASP A 656 19.34 11.56 -43.70
C ASP A 656 19.92 11.83 -45.09
N ILE A 657 19.16 12.53 -45.93
CA ILE A 657 19.62 12.98 -47.25
C ILE A 657 19.82 14.50 -47.33
N GLU A 658 19.38 15.29 -46.35
CA GLU A 658 19.53 16.75 -46.37
C GLU A 658 20.99 17.17 -46.26
N ASN A 659 21.80 16.33 -45.59
CA ASN A 659 23.25 16.51 -45.48
C ASN A 659 24.04 15.78 -46.59
N ALA A 660 23.37 15.18 -47.57
CA ALA A 660 24.02 14.47 -48.66
C ALA A 660 24.74 15.45 -49.61
N ALA A 661 26.00 15.17 -49.94
CA ALA A 661 26.76 16.00 -50.87
C ALA A 661 26.18 16.02 -52.30
N ASP A 662 25.34 15.03 -52.63
CA ASP A 662 24.62 14.85 -53.88
C ASP A 662 23.11 15.04 -53.74
N TYR A 663 22.66 15.72 -52.68
CA TYR A 663 21.25 16.10 -52.52
C TYR A 663 20.75 16.86 -53.75
N THR A 664 19.68 16.35 -54.36
CA THR A 664 19.04 16.93 -55.53
C THR A 664 17.53 16.84 -55.43
N VAL A 665 16.84 17.96 -55.67
CA VAL A 665 15.40 17.94 -55.88
C VAL A 665 15.14 17.57 -57.32
N THR A 666 14.67 16.34 -57.56
CA THR A 666 14.42 15.78 -58.91
C THR A 666 13.07 16.23 -59.45
N GLU A 667 12.06 16.34 -58.58
CA GLU A 667 10.74 16.87 -58.91
C GLU A 667 10.35 17.92 -57.86
N GLN A 668 10.04 19.14 -58.31
CA GLN A 668 9.58 20.17 -57.38
C GLN A 668 8.12 19.93 -56.99
N PRO A 669 7.76 20.03 -55.71
CA PRO A 669 6.38 19.95 -55.28
C PRO A 669 5.56 21.10 -55.87
N ASN A 670 4.31 20.84 -56.25
CA ASN A 670 3.33 21.86 -56.60
C ASN A 670 2.12 21.81 -55.65
N CYS A 671 1.09 22.59 -55.93
CA CYS A 671 -0.07 22.73 -55.02
C CYS A 671 -0.80 21.42 -54.69
N THR A 672 -0.69 20.40 -55.54
CA THR A 672 -1.48 19.15 -55.42
C THR A 672 -0.65 17.89 -55.60
N VAL A 673 0.58 18.02 -56.06
CA VAL A 673 1.48 16.90 -56.34
C VAL A 673 2.73 17.10 -55.51
N ALA A 674 3.05 16.10 -54.69
CA ALA A 674 4.28 16.04 -53.93
C ALA A 674 5.50 16.06 -54.87
N GLY A 675 6.59 16.65 -54.41
CA GLY A 675 7.87 16.64 -55.09
C GLY A 675 8.68 15.41 -54.68
N VAL A 676 9.86 15.28 -55.26
CA VAL A 676 10.80 14.20 -54.94
C VAL A 676 12.18 14.82 -54.77
N ALA A 677 12.81 14.53 -53.64
CA ALA A 677 14.23 14.77 -53.41
C ALA A 677 14.95 13.43 -53.42
N ALA A 678 16.16 13.43 -53.97
CA ALA A 678 17.00 12.25 -54.07
C ALA A 678 18.41 12.58 -53.62
N GLY A 679 19.03 11.67 -52.89
CA GLY A 679 20.40 11.85 -52.41
C GLY A 679 20.95 10.57 -51.81
N THR A 680 22.27 10.50 -51.71
CA THR A 680 22.94 9.40 -51.02
C THR A 680 22.85 9.63 -49.53
N CYS A 681 22.11 8.79 -48.82
CA CYS A 681 21.90 8.92 -47.38
C CYS A 681 23.23 8.94 -46.62
N ALA A 682 23.44 9.95 -45.77
CA ALA A 682 24.66 10.12 -44.99
C ALA A 682 24.87 9.00 -43.95
N ASN A 683 23.79 8.34 -43.51
CA ASN A 683 23.81 7.29 -42.49
C ASN A 683 24.12 5.89 -43.07
N CYS A 684 23.55 5.51 -44.23
CA CYS A 684 23.73 4.17 -44.80
C CYS A 684 24.45 4.14 -46.16
N GLY A 685 24.67 5.29 -46.80
CA GLY A 685 25.28 5.38 -48.14
C GLY A 685 24.40 4.87 -49.27
N GLU A 686 23.13 4.57 -49.00
CA GLU A 686 22.15 4.16 -50.01
C GLU A 686 21.57 5.39 -50.70
N TYR A 687 21.46 5.34 -52.02
CA TYR A 687 20.77 6.36 -52.79
C TYR A 687 19.26 6.15 -52.65
N VAL A 688 18.58 7.13 -52.07
CA VAL A 688 17.15 7.04 -51.81
C VAL A 688 16.44 8.28 -52.30
N GLU A 689 15.21 8.06 -52.76
CA GLU A 689 14.27 9.12 -53.13
C GLU A 689 13.27 9.26 -51.98
N VAL A 690 13.15 10.47 -51.45
CA VAL A 690 12.17 10.83 -50.43
C VAL A 690 11.16 11.80 -51.04
N GLU A 691 9.90 11.58 -50.71
CA GLU A 691 8.81 12.44 -51.14
C GLU A 691 8.87 13.77 -50.39
N ILE A 692 8.84 14.88 -51.12
CA ILE A 692 8.70 16.23 -50.58
C ILE A 692 7.20 16.55 -50.58
N PRO A 693 6.57 16.88 -49.45
CA PRO A 693 5.14 17.16 -49.41
C PRO A 693 4.69 18.22 -50.43
N SER A 694 3.49 18.07 -50.99
CA SER A 694 2.90 19.06 -51.93
C SER A 694 2.71 20.42 -51.26
N GLY A 695 2.92 21.51 -51.99
CA GLY A 695 2.87 22.89 -51.46
C GLY A 695 1.48 23.44 -51.13
N GLY A 696 0.40 22.71 -51.42
CA GLY A 696 -0.99 23.16 -51.19
C GLY A 696 -1.46 24.31 -52.10
N HIS A 697 -2.77 24.52 -52.20
CA HIS A 697 -3.32 25.67 -52.94
C HIS A 697 -3.29 26.93 -52.08
N VAL A 698 -2.70 28.00 -52.60
CA VAL A 698 -2.73 29.34 -51.99
C VAL A 698 -3.72 30.23 -52.73
N TYR A 699 -4.99 30.26 -52.31
CA TYR A 699 -6.05 31.09 -52.92
C TYR A 699 -5.92 32.56 -52.52
N ASP A 700 -5.94 33.45 -53.51
CA ASP A 700 -5.78 34.90 -53.34
C ASP A 700 -7.14 35.57 -53.08
N PRO A 701 -7.40 36.10 -51.87
CA PRO A 701 -8.65 36.78 -51.55
C PRO A 701 -8.84 38.10 -52.33
N GLU A 702 -7.77 38.73 -52.84
CA GLU A 702 -7.89 39.93 -53.68
C GLU A 702 -8.45 39.60 -55.08
N SER A 703 -8.38 38.33 -55.49
CA SER A 703 -8.99 37.83 -56.73
C SER A 703 -10.50 37.54 -56.61
N ARG A 704 -11.10 37.78 -55.44
CA ARG A 704 -12.48 37.41 -55.12
C ARG A 704 -13.49 38.17 -55.99
N VAL A 705 -14.35 37.42 -56.69
CA VAL A 705 -15.45 37.95 -57.50
C VAL A 705 -16.79 37.48 -56.93
N VAL A 706 -17.64 38.42 -56.50
CA VAL A 706 -18.99 38.13 -55.98
C VAL A 706 -19.90 37.63 -57.11
N VAL A 707 -20.54 36.49 -56.86
CA VAL A 707 -21.48 35.80 -57.75
C VAL A 707 -22.93 36.08 -57.33
N THR A 708 -23.24 36.04 -56.04
CA THR A 708 -24.56 36.43 -55.47
C THR A 708 -24.39 37.20 -54.16
N GLU A 709 -25.18 38.26 -53.98
CA GLU A 709 -25.15 39.13 -52.80
C GLU A 709 -25.92 38.51 -51.62
N PRO A 710 -25.44 38.64 -50.36
CA PRO A 710 -26.17 38.17 -49.18
C PRO A 710 -27.33 39.09 -48.77
N THR A 711 -28.31 38.54 -48.05
CA THR A 711 -29.43 39.24 -47.41
C THR A 711 -29.39 39.05 -45.89
N CYS A 712 -30.31 39.64 -45.12
CA CYS A 712 -30.32 39.49 -43.65
C CYS A 712 -30.67 38.07 -43.17
N GLU A 713 -31.17 37.21 -44.07
CA GLU A 713 -31.60 35.84 -43.75
C GLU A 713 -30.92 34.77 -44.64
N ALA A 714 -30.34 35.14 -45.79
CA ALA A 714 -29.75 34.20 -46.74
C ALA A 714 -28.34 34.63 -47.19
N GLU A 715 -27.45 33.66 -47.32
CA GLU A 715 -26.05 33.82 -47.72
C GLU A 715 -25.90 34.15 -49.23
N GLY A 716 -24.82 34.84 -49.57
CA GLY A 716 -24.33 35.09 -50.92
C GLY A 716 -23.21 34.12 -51.32
N LEU A 717 -22.62 34.30 -52.51
CA LEU A 717 -21.59 33.42 -53.07
C LEU A 717 -20.54 34.26 -53.81
N ALA A 718 -19.27 33.90 -53.76
CA ALA A 718 -18.16 34.47 -54.51
C ALA A 718 -17.20 33.38 -55.02
N ARG A 719 -16.25 33.74 -55.89
CA ARG A 719 -15.18 32.86 -56.39
C ARG A 719 -13.80 33.48 -56.21
N GLU A 720 -12.83 32.68 -55.84
CA GLU A 720 -11.41 33.07 -55.66
C GLU A 720 -10.49 32.21 -56.53
N THR A 721 -9.26 32.68 -56.76
CA THR A 721 -8.29 32.04 -57.65
C THR A 721 -6.95 31.79 -56.92
N CYS A 722 -6.36 30.61 -57.11
CA CYS A 722 -5.06 30.22 -56.56
C CYS A 722 -3.94 31.04 -57.19
N SER A 723 -3.18 31.74 -56.36
CA SER A 723 -2.03 32.57 -56.76
C SER A 723 -0.88 31.76 -57.38
N VAL A 724 -0.79 30.47 -57.04
CA VAL A 724 0.31 29.58 -57.49
C VAL A 724 -0.07 28.80 -58.76
N CYS A 725 -1.28 28.24 -58.86
CA CYS A 725 -1.68 27.38 -59.98
C CYS A 725 -2.93 27.83 -60.77
N GLY A 726 -3.58 28.92 -60.37
CA GLY A 726 -4.75 29.47 -61.06
C GLY A 726 -6.07 28.69 -60.88
N ALA A 727 -6.10 27.65 -60.04
CA ALA A 727 -7.33 26.92 -59.71
C ALA A 727 -8.35 27.86 -59.05
N GLN A 728 -9.65 27.66 -59.27
CA GLN A 728 -10.70 28.49 -58.67
C GLN A 728 -11.48 27.74 -57.60
N GLN A 729 -11.91 28.45 -56.56
CA GLN A 729 -12.81 27.92 -55.54
C GLN A 729 -14.01 28.84 -55.33
N GLU A 730 -15.16 28.25 -55.03
CA GLU A 730 -16.35 28.99 -54.60
C GLU A 730 -16.32 29.19 -53.09
N VAL A 731 -16.61 30.40 -52.64
CA VAL A 731 -16.65 30.79 -51.23
C VAL A 731 -17.98 31.46 -50.93
N THR A 732 -18.63 31.05 -49.86
CA THR A 732 -19.93 31.59 -49.44
C THR A 732 -19.75 32.93 -48.72
N ILE A 733 -20.67 33.87 -48.94
CA ILE A 733 -20.69 35.18 -48.29
C ILE A 733 -21.79 35.15 -47.22
N PRO A 734 -21.51 35.34 -45.92
CA PRO A 734 -22.52 35.20 -44.87
C PRO A 734 -23.68 36.18 -44.99
N ALA A 735 -24.86 35.78 -44.48
CA ALA A 735 -26.03 36.64 -44.34
C ALA A 735 -25.75 37.85 -43.42
N THR A 736 -26.39 39.00 -43.68
CA THR A 736 -26.05 40.28 -43.03
C THR A 736 -26.65 40.48 -41.63
N GLY A 737 -27.53 39.58 -41.18
CA GLY A 737 -28.17 39.63 -39.85
C GLY A 737 -29.18 40.77 -39.64
N HIS A 738 -29.82 40.80 -38.46
CA HIS A 738 -30.81 41.82 -38.10
C HIS A 738 -30.23 42.94 -37.23
N THR A 739 -30.67 44.17 -37.45
CA THR A 739 -30.29 45.36 -36.65
C THR A 739 -31.53 46.02 -36.06
N TYR A 740 -31.84 45.76 -34.80
CA TYR A 740 -33.06 46.27 -34.13
C TYR A 740 -32.86 47.67 -33.51
N ARG A 741 -33.91 48.50 -33.54
CA ARG A 741 -33.98 49.83 -32.92
C ARG A 741 -35.28 50.04 -32.16
N TYR A 742 -35.25 50.81 -31.07
CA TYR A 742 -36.45 51.09 -30.27
C TYR A 742 -37.57 51.70 -31.13
N ASP A 743 -38.78 51.18 -30.96
CA ASP A 743 -39.98 51.61 -31.68
C ASP A 743 -41.02 52.25 -30.74
N ARG A 744 -41.46 51.52 -29.70
CA ARG A 744 -42.56 51.96 -28.81
C ARG A 744 -42.54 51.28 -27.44
N HIS A 745 -43.40 51.73 -26.52
CA HIS A 745 -43.65 51.06 -25.24
C HIS A 745 -45.14 50.90 -24.93
N THR A 746 -45.48 49.93 -24.07
CA THR A 746 -46.87 49.60 -23.68
C THR A 746 -46.98 49.37 -22.17
N THR A 747 -47.94 50.03 -21.51
CA THR A 747 -48.18 49.91 -20.05
C THR A 747 -49.34 48.97 -19.71
N GLY A 748 -49.10 48.00 -18.82
CA GLY A 748 -50.13 47.11 -18.27
C GLY A 748 -50.87 47.69 -17.05
N SER A 749 -52.07 47.18 -16.75
CA SER A 749 -52.99 47.75 -15.75
C SER A 749 -52.53 47.64 -14.28
N LEU A 750 -51.44 46.91 -14.00
CA LEU A 750 -50.83 46.74 -12.68
C LEU A 750 -49.28 46.69 -12.83
N VAL A 751 -48.65 47.87 -12.77
CA VAL A 751 -47.21 48.13 -12.49
C VAL A 751 -46.11 47.55 -13.41
N SER A 752 -46.41 47.03 -14.62
CA SER A 752 -45.38 46.60 -15.59
C SER A 752 -45.47 47.33 -16.95
N THR A 753 -44.32 47.70 -17.53
CA THR A 753 -44.20 48.37 -18.84
C THR A 753 -43.30 47.54 -19.77
N TRP A 754 -43.68 47.40 -21.04
CA TRP A 754 -42.92 46.71 -22.09
C TRP A 754 -42.32 47.70 -23.10
N LEU A 755 -41.08 47.48 -23.55
CA LEU A 755 -40.42 48.21 -24.64
C LEU A 755 -40.33 47.30 -25.89
N THR A 756 -40.63 47.84 -27.08
CA THR A 756 -40.61 47.14 -28.37
C THR A 756 -39.52 47.70 -29.28
N TYR A 757 -38.80 46.84 -30.00
CA TYR A 757 -37.71 47.14 -30.92
C TYR A 757 -37.97 46.55 -32.32
N LYS A 758 -37.51 47.18 -33.40
CA LYS A 758 -37.78 46.81 -34.79
C LYS A 758 -36.51 46.78 -35.67
N CYS A 759 -36.34 45.74 -36.48
CA CYS A 759 -35.19 45.55 -37.38
C CYS A 759 -35.23 46.55 -38.54
N THR A 760 -34.12 47.27 -38.77
CA THR A 760 -34.02 48.30 -39.80
C THR A 760 -33.88 47.76 -41.22
N VAL A 761 -33.56 46.48 -41.38
CA VAL A 761 -33.34 45.83 -42.68
C VAL A 761 -34.57 45.03 -43.13
N CYS A 762 -35.16 44.19 -42.26
CA CYS A 762 -36.31 43.35 -42.60
C CYS A 762 -37.63 43.76 -41.94
N GLY A 763 -37.60 44.61 -40.91
CA GLY A 763 -38.80 45.07 -40.19
C GLY A 763 -39.35 44.12 -39.11
N ALA A 764 -38.65 43.03 -38.76
CA ALA A 764 -39.03 42.15 -37.65
C ALA A 764 -39.09 42.92 -36.30
N GLU A 765 -39.95 42.53 -35.35
CA GLU A 765 -40.13 43.19 -34.03
C GLU A 765 -39.74 42.27 -32.85
N GLN A 766 -39.26 42.85 -31.74
CA GLN A 766 -38.82 42.18 -30.50
C GLN A 766 -39.18 43.00 -29.24
N ASP A 767 -39.71 42.38 -28.17
CA ASP A 767 -40.19 43.05 -26.94
C ASP A 767 -39.38 42.71 -25.65
N GLU A 768 -39.28 43.64 -24.68
CA GLU A 768 -38.58 43.50 -23.39
C GLU A 768 -39.39 44.09 -22.20
N ALA A 769 -39.41 43.45 -21.01
CA ALA A 769 -40.30 43.79 -19.87
C ALA A 769 -39.59 44.45 -18.66
N GLN A 770 -40.21 45.48 -18.05
CA GLN A 770 -39.66 46.24 -16.90
C GLN A 770 -40.70 46.48 -15.76
N THR A 771 -40.31 46.28 -14.48
CA THR A 771 -41.25 46.13 -13.33
C THR A 771 -41.19 47.20 -12.21
N THR A 772 -40.42 48.29 -12.33
CA THR A 772 -40.34 49.29 -11.24
C THR A 772 -40.23 50.72 -11.79
N VAL A 773 -41.36 51.37 -12.05
CA VAL A 773 -41.41 52.80 -12.35
C VAL A 773 -42.35 53.48 -11.36
N GLN A 774 -41.83 54.39 -10.52
CA GLN A 774 -42.62 55.13 -9.54
C GLN A 774 -43.59 56.12 -10.21
N LEU A 775 -44.76 56.32 -9.58
CA LEU A 775 -45.84 57.21 -10.02
C LEU A 775 -45.39 58.68 -10.24
N SER A 776 -44.33 59.12 -9.56
CA SER A 776 -43.69 60.45 -9.69
C SER A 776 -43.13 60.69 -11.10
N PHE A 777 -42.62 59.64 -11.76
CA PHE A 777 -42.10 59.69 -13.13
C PHE A 777 -43.24 59.98 -14.13
N MET A 778 -44.45 59.46 -13.89
CA MET A 778 -45.61 59.63 -14.78
C MET A 778 -46.16 61.06 -14.81
N LEU A 779 -45.98 61.83 -13.74
CA LEU A 779 -46.37 63.25 -13.70
C LEU A 779 -45.36 64.12 -14.47
N TYR A 780 -44.06 63.83 -14.34
CA TYR A 780 -42.98 64.56 -15.03
C TYR A 780 -42.90 64.24 -16.53
N PHE A 781 -43.17 62.99 -16.93
CA PHE A 781 -43.20 62.55 -18.34
C PHE A 781 -44.31 63.25 -19.15
N ASN A 782 -45.42 63.61 -18.49
CA ASN A 782 -46.54 64.29 -19.15
C ASN A 782 -46.34 65.81 -19.33
N GLU A 783 -45.55 66.48 -18.48
CA GLU A 783 -45.27 67.92 -18.61
C GLU A 783 -44.26 68.26 -19.71
N LYS A 784 -43.45 67.29 -20.15
CA LYS A 784 -42.32 67.48 -21.06
C LYS A 784 -42.47 66.76 -22.41
N ARG A 785 -43.71 66.48 -22.82
CA ARG A 785 -44.02 65.65 -24.02
C ARG A 785 -43.41 66.19 -25.33
N GLU A 786 -43.24 67.50 -25.47
CA GLU A 786 -42.57 68.12 -26.63
C GLU A 786 -41.04 67.97 -26.63
N ASP A 787 -40.40 67.87 -25.46
CA ASP A 787 -38.94 67.67 -25.34
C ASP A 787 -38.57 66.20 -25.63
N VAL A 788 -39.45 65.25 -25.25
CA VAL A 788 -39.35 63.81 -25.56
C VAL A 788 -39.48 63.53 -27.05
N THR A 789 -40.36 64.25 -27.76
CA THR A 789 -40.57 64.07 -29.21
C THR A 789 -39.40 64.62 -30.04
N ASN A 790 -38.61 65.54 -29.46
CA ASN A 790 -37.45 66.17 -30.10
C ASN A 790 -36.10 65.59 -29.63
N GLY A 791 -36.10 64.48 -28.88
CA GLY A 791 -34.89 63.71 -28.57
C GLY A 791 -33.97 64.31 -27.50
N TYR A 792 -34.47 65.24 -26.66
CA TYR A 792 -33.69 65.77 -25.55
C TYR A 792 -34.29 65.27 -24.22
N LEU A 793 -33.54 64.35 -23.57
CA LEU A 793 -33.60 63.83 -22.19
C LEU A 793 -34.26 62.43 -22.06
N TYR A 794 -33.59 61.33 -21.72
CA TYR A 794 -32.24 61.04 -21.18
C TYR A 794 -31.80 59.62 -21.64
N ASP A 795 -31.03 59.53 -22.72
CA ASP A 795 -30.14 58.40 -23.00
C ASP A 795 -28.74 58.93 -22.69
N VAL A 796 -28.21 58.57 -21.52
CA VAL A 796 -27.01 59.24 -20.98
C VAL A 796 -25.77 58.90 -21.82
N ASN A 797 -25.83 57.83 -22.64
CA ASN A 797 -24.76 57.36 -23.50
C ASN A 797 -25.04 57.44 -25.02
N TYR A 798 -26.21 57.95 -25.44
CA TYR A 798 -26.62 58.16 -26.83
C TYR A 798 -26.57 56.89 -27.71
N ASP A 799 -26.82 55.72 -27.14
CA ASP A 799 -26.79 54.43 -27.86
C ASP A 799 -28.15 54.05 -28.49
N GLY A 800 -29.21 54.83 -28.23
CA GLY A 800 -30.57 54.59 -28.71
C GLY A 800 -31.36 53.57 -27.89
N TYR A 801 -30.84 53.16 -26.72
CA TYR A 801 -31.45 52.16 -25.82
C TYR A 801 -31.63 52.72 -24.40
N ILE A 802 -32.85 53.13 -24.07
CA ILE A 802 -33.19 53.54 -22.69
C ILE A 802 -33.25 52.30 -21.80
N ASN A 803 -32.31 52.17 -20.87
CA ASN A 803 -32.20 51.00 -19.98
C ASN A 803 -32.24 51.40 -18.48
N SER A 804 -32.16 50.41 -17.59
CA SER A 804 -32.26 50.61 -16.14
C SER A 804 -31.15 51.48 -15.54
N ARG A 805 -30.00 51.59 -16.22
CA ARG A 805 -28.88 52.46 -15.85
C ARG A 805 -29.19 53.93 -16.09
N ASP A 806 -29.83 54.26 -17.21
CA ASP A 806 -30.30 55.62 -17.50
C ASP A 806 -31.33 56.08 -16.48
N TYR A 807 -32.18 55.15 -16.01
CA TYR A 807 -33.17 55.38 -14.96
C TYR A 807 -32.53 55.68 -13.58
N ALA A 808 -31.47 54.96 -13.20
CA ALA A 808 -30.80 55.13 -11.90
C ALA A 808 -30.09 56.49 -11.76
N ILE A 809 -29.57 57.03 -12.87
CA ILE A 809 -28.87 58.32 -12.89
C ILE A 809 -29.84 59.49 -12.65
N ILE A 810 -31.08 59.39 -13.16
CA ILE A 810 -32.11 60.44 -13.01
C ILE A 810 -32.54 60.60 -11.54
N LEU A 811 -32.59 59.51 -10.76
CA LEU A 811 -32.94 59.53 -9.33
C LEU A 811 -31.91 60.25 -8.45
N GLN A 812 -30.63 60.26 -8.84
CA GLN A 812 -29.55 60.87 -8.07
C GLN A 812 -29.50 62.40 -8.19
N TYR A 813 -30.07 62.97 -9.25
CA TYR A 813 -30.07 64.42 -9.53
C TYR A 813 -31.38 65.13 -9.15
N ALA A 814 -32.38 64.41 -8.62
CA ALA A 814 -33.70 64.94 -8.27
C ALA A 814 -33.91 65.18 -6.76
N GLY A 815 -32.81 65.38 -6.01
CA GLY A 815 -32.81 65.73 -4.57
C GLY A 815 -32.77 67.23 -4.32
#